data_AF-A0A2V6TIA4-F1
#
_entry.id   AF-A0A2V6TIA4-F1
#
_cell.length_a   1.000
_cell.length_b   1.000
_cell.length_c   1.000
_cell.angle_alpha   90.00
_cell.angle_beta   90.00
_cell.angle_gamma   90.00
#
_symmetry.space_group_name_H-M   'P 1'
#
loop_
_entity.id
_entity.type
_entity.pdbx_description
1 polymer ?
#
loop_
_entity_poly.entity_id
_entity_poly.type
_entity_poly.pdbx_seq_one_letter_code
_entity_poly.pdbx_strand_id
1 'polypeptide(L)'
;MSAARAEGSTVIADRPGAATTGAERILAEVLADVLRTERVSVESHFFEELGADSLVMAHFCARVRKRGDLPSVSMRDIYRYPTIRSLAKALADVAPSAKPAAAGALEPPTPTTTREYVLCGALQVLFYLGYSYLGVIATIAGYQWLVAGSQGVESYLRLILLSGVAFLVVCAVPIAGKWLLIGRWKPQQIRVWSLAYVRFWIVKTLIRSNPGVHLFVGSPLYGLYLRALGAKVGPRVVIFSRRIPVCTDLLTIGAGTVIRRESSFLCYRAQAGRIEIGPVTLGRDVYVGEWSVLDIDTSMGDGAQLGHASALHSGQAVPAGERWHGSPALRTDTDYVRVPPARCGRLRRATYATLTLLAVLFLYVPLLKGGLELLFLAVSSLIEVLDPSVRSGSGALTLRGLFIEALAFSAVLFFGAVLLGLLAVGTVPRALSVFLKPDMVYPIYSFRYAVHRVIAGLCRLKFLPLVFGDSSFIVHFLSWVGYRLSPVVQTGSNFGSEVTTTNPVLTSVGSGTMVADGLNVINDEVSSTSFRVSRAAIGPRNFVGNYVAYPAGGRTGDNCLLAIKAMVPIDGQVREGVGLLGSPPFEIPRSVERDSRYDHLRTGEALRRGLAAKNRFNVRTIGIFLLTRWLGVFLVVLIDLAALAVFYDVFAHAVMAALFALSAVVAAVYYALVERGLQALGPPPPAICSIYEPDFWWVERLWKLHPIKFFHIFDGTPFKSVLWRLIGARIGKRVFDDGVFISEPTLTAIGDECVLNHYSIIQCESQEDGTYKSGSTTLGAGCALGVGAFVNYGVTMGGGAVLAAHSFLMKGETVPPCARWGGNPAREM
;
A
#
# COMPACT_ATOMS: atom_id res chain seq x y z
N MET A 1 -1.24 -17.48 -58.66
CA MET A 1 -0.01 -18.30 -58.59
C MET A 1 0.24 -18.62 -57.14
N SER A 2 0.29 -19.91 -56.83
CA SER A 2 0.57 -20.50 -55.52
C SER A 2 1.98 -20.14 -55.04
N ALA A 3 2.13 -19.71 -53.79
CA ALA A 3 3.41 -19.66 -53.10
C ALA A 3 3.17 -19.99 -51.61
N ALA A 4 3.80 -21.08 -51.18
CA ALA A 4 3.56 -21.80 -49.95
C ALA A 4 4.02 -21.05 -48.69
N ARG A 5 3.24 -21.18 -47.61
CA ARG A 5 3.65 -20.90 -46.23
C ARG A 5 4.67 -21.94 -45.80
N ALA A 6 5.88 -21.50 -45.46
CA ALA A 6 6.85 -22.33 -44.74
C ALA A 6 6.60 -22.19 -43.23
N GLU A 7 6.01 -23.22 -42.64
CA GLU A 7 6.02 -23.46 -41.19
C GLU A 7 7.43 -23.92 -40.80
N GLY A 8 8.18 -23.07 -40.10
CA GLY A 8 9.45 -23.46 -39.48
C GLY A 8 9.21 -24.12 -38.13
N SER A 9 9.08 -25.45 -38.12
CA SER A 9 9.24 -26.26 -36.90
C SER A 9 10.72 -26.30 -36.55
N THR A 10 11.14 -25.56 -35.52
CA THR A 10 12.48 -25.64 -34.95
C THR A 10 12.63 -26.94 -34.18
N VAL A 11 13.22 -27.96 -34.83
CA VAL A 11 13.66 -29.19 -34.21
C VAL A 11 14.95 -28.90 -33.43
N ILE A 12 14.87 -28.91 -32.09
CA ILE A 12 16.06 -28.85 -31.22
C ILE A 12 16.70 -30.25 -31.21
N ALA A 13 17.93 -30.35 -31.72
CA ALA A 13 18.66 -31.59 -31.93
C ALA A 13 19.05 -32.29 -30.62
N ASP A 14 18.87 -33.61 -30.59
CA ASP A 14 19.10 -34.52 -29.47
C ASP A 14 20.60 -34.77 -29.25
N ARG A 15 21.11 -34.51 -28.04
CA ARG A 15 22.44 -34.98 -27.60
C ARG A 15 22.25 -36.36 -26.94
N PRO A 16 22.99 -37.40 -27.34
CA PRO A 16 22.76 -38.75 -26.83
C PRO A 16 23.24 -38.86 -25.37
N GLY A 17 22.30 -39.05 -24.42
CA GLY A 17 22.64 -39.20 -23.01
C GLY A 17 21.56 -39.85 -22.13
N ALA A 18 21.80 -41.11 -21.74
CA ALA A 18 21.14 -41.92 -20.69
C ALA A 18 19.60 -42.10 -20.78
N ALA A 19 19.11 -43.29 -20.40
CA ALA A 19 17.69 -43.64 -20.46
C ALA A 19 16.84 -42.66 -19.62
N THR A 20 15.82 -42.06 -20.24
CA THR A 20 14.87 -41.16 -19.59
C THR A 20 13.94 -41.92 -18.65
N THR A 21 13.78 -41.42 -17.42
CA THR A 21 12.86 -42.02 -16.45
C THR A 21 11.40 -41.70 -16.81
N GLY A 22 10.45 -42.47 -16.26
CA GLY A 22 9.02 -42.23 -16.49
C GLY A 22 8.57 -40.81 -16.11
N ALA A 23 9.10 -40.27 -15.01
CA ALA A 23 8.80 -38.91 -14.56
C ALA A 23 9.39 -37.83 -15.48
N GLU A 24 10.64 -38.01 -15.96
CA GLU A 24 11.26 -37.09 -16.92
C GLU A 24 10.47 -37.01 -18.23
N ARG A 25 10.02 -38.17 -18.75
CA ARG A 25 9.21 -38.20 -19.97
C ARG A 25 7.90 -37.44 -19.81
N ILE A 26 7.19 -37.67 -18.71
CA ILE A 26 5.92 -36.99 -18.44
C ILE A 26 6.13 -35.47 -18.28
N LEU A 27 7.16 -35.04 -17.55
CA LEU A 27 7.49 -33.63 -17.41
C LEU A 27 7.85 -32.99 -18.77
N ALA A 28 8.58 -33.71 -19.63
CA ALA A 28 8.91 -33.24 -20.98
C ALA A 28 7.68 -33.09 -21.88
N GLU A 29 6.76 -34.06 -21.85
CA GLU A 29 5.49 -33.99 -22.58
C GLU A 29 4.66 -32.76 -22.14
N VAL A 30 4.52 -32.56 -20.82
CA VAL A 30 3.77 -31.41 -20.29
C VAL A 30 4.44 -30.08 -20.66
N LEU A 31 5.77 -30.00 -20.63
CA LEU A 31 6.49 -28.79 -21.00
C LEU A 31 6.38 -28.50 -22.51
N ALA A 32 6.49 -29.53 -23.35
CA ALA A 32 6.30 -29.43 -24.80
C ALA A 32 4.91 -28.88 -25.16
N ASP A 33 3.87 -29.37 -24.48
CA ASP A 33 2.49 -28.89 -24.65
C ASP A 33 2.28 -27.43 -24.22
N VAL A 34 3.06 -26.94 -23.26
CA VAL A 34 2.98 -25.54 -22.80
C VAL A 34 3.75 -24.62 -23.74
N LEU A 35 4.92 -25.05 -24.20
CA LEU A 35 5.75 -24.32 -25.18
C LEU A 35 5.17 -24.38 -26.60
N ARG A 36 4.22 -25.30 -26.87
CA ARG A 36 3.67 -25.60 -28.21
C ARG A 36 4.76 -26.07 -29.17
N THR A 37 5.63 -26.95 -28.68
CA THR A 37 6.72 -27.58 -29.45
C THR A 37 6.51 -29.09 -29.48
N GLU A 38 7.04 -29.79 -30.49
CA GLU A 38 6.86 -31.24 -30.58
C GLU A 38 7.59 -32.03 -29.48
N ARG A 39 8.81 -31.61 -29.12
CA ARG A 39 9.64 -32.27 -28.11
C ARG A 39 10.50 -31.25 -27.37
N VAL A 40 10.82 -31.56 -26.11
CA VAL A 40 11.73 -30.78 -25.26
C VAL A 40 12.80 -31.73 -24.71
N SER A 41 14.07 -31.35 -24.84
CA SER A 41 15.19 -32.10 -24.25
C SER A 41 15.13 -32.02 -22.73
N VAL A 42 15.44 -33.13 -22.04
CA VAL A 42 15.41 -33.19 -20.57
C VAL A 42 16.56 -32.42 -19.90
N GLU A 43 17.60 -32.10 -20.67
CA GLU A 43 18.77 -31.35 -20.21
C GLU A 43 18.70 -29.86 -20.55
N SER A 44 17.76 -29.44 -21.40
CA SER A 44 17.70 -28.06 -21.82
C SER A 44 17.31 -27.13 -20.67
N HIS A 45 18.10 -26.07 -20.50
CA HIS A 45 17.86 -25.08 -19.47
C HIS A 45 16.58 -24.29 -19.76
N PHE A 46 15.64 -24.27 -18.81
CA PHE A 46 14.31 -23.69 -18.98
C PHE A 46 14.36 -22.23 -19.47
N PHE A 47 15.27 -21.43 -18.91
CA PHE A 47 15.29 -19.98 -19.15
C PHE A 47 16.28 -19.54 -20.24
N GLU A 48 17.35 -20.30 -20.44
CA GLU A 48 18.47 -19.89 -21.31
C GLU A 48 18.36 -20.54 -22.69
N GLU A 49 18.03 -21.83 -22.74
CA GLU A 49 17.94 -22.55 -24.03
C GLU A 49 16.51 -22.61 -24.56
N LEU A 50 15.52 -22.80 -23.69
CA LEU A 50 14.11 -22.89 -24.10
C LEU A 50 13.43 -21.51 -24.17
N GLY A 51 14.09 -20.45 -23.70
CA GLY A 51 13.54 -19.09 -23.64
C GLY A 51 12.23 -18.99 -22.86
N ALA A 52 11.97 -19.93 -21.94
CA ALA A 52 10.74 -19.94 -21.16
C ALA A 52 10.77 -18.82 -20.11
N ASP A 53 9.67 -18.08 -19.99
CA ASP A 53 9.50 -17.08 -18.94
C ASP A 53 8.74 -17.65 -17.74
N SER A 54 8.62 -16.87 -16.68
CA SER A 54 7.90 -17.30 -15.47
C SER A 54 6.40 -17.53 -15.69
N LEU A 55 5.78 -16.94 -16.70
CA LEU A 55 4.37 -17.18 -17.02
C LEU A 55 4.20 -18.57 -17.66
N VAL A 56 5.08 -18.91 -18.61
CA VAL A 56 5.16 -20.25 -19.20
C VAL A 56 5.42 -21.30 -18.12
N MET A 57 6.38 -21.05 -17.23
CA MET A 57 6.70 -21.98 -16.15
C MET A 57 5.58 -22.11 -15.10
N ALA A 58 4.84 -21.05 -14.81
CA ALA A 58 3.66 -21.13 -13.94
C ALA A 58 2.57 -22.02 -14.55
N HIS A 59 2.32 -21.92 -15.86
CA HIS A 59 1.39 -22.82 -16.56
C HIS A 59 1.87 -24.27 -16.58
N PHE A 60 3.18 -24.50 -16.74
CA PHE A 60 3.79 -25.81 -16.59
C PHE A 60 3.53 -26.40 -15.20
N CYS A 61 3.88 -25.68 -14.13
CA CYS A 61 3.63 -26.09 -12.75
C CYS A 61 2.15 -26.41 -12.49
N ALA A 62 1.24 -25.57 -13.00
CA ALA A 62 -0.20 -25.77 -12.85
C ALA A 62 -0.70 -27.03 -13.57
N ARG A 63 -0.17 -27.34 -14.77
CA ARG A 63 -0.52 -28.58 -15.49
C ARG A 63 0.04 -29.82 -14.82
N VAL A 64 1.27 -29.77 -14.30
CA VAL A 64 1.86 -30.88 -13.53
C VAL A 64 1.00 -31.20 -12.31
N ARG A 65 0.61 -30.18 -11.53
CA ARG A 65 -0.23 -30.37 -10.33
C ARG A 65 -1.61 -30.98 -10.63
N LYS A 66 -2.17 -30.77 -11.83
CA LYS A 66 -3.48 -31.32 -12.21
C LYS A 66 -3.46 -32.83 -12.49
N ARG A 67 -2.30 -33.41 -12.80
CA ARG A 67 -2.21 -34.83 -13.18
C ARG A 67 -2.28 -35.77 -11.97
N GLY A 68 -1.80 -35.34 -10.81
CA GLY A 68 -1.82 -36.12 -9.56
C GLY A 68 -0.89 -37.33 -9.51
N ASP A 69 -0.28 -37.72 -10.64
CA ASP A 69 0.71 -38.80 -10.79
C ASP A 69 2.16 -38.35 -10.53
N LEU A 70 2.38 -37.04 -10.33
CA LEU A 70 3.67 -36.43 -10.07
C LEU A 70 3.65 -35.57 -8.79
N PRO A 71 4.80 -35.45 -8.08
CA PRO A 71 4.93 -34.50 -6.98
C PRO A 71 4.62 -33.06 -7.40
N SER A 72 4.09 -32.27 -6.47
CA SER A 72 3.78 -30.86 -6.73
C SER A 72 5.05 -30.06 -7.01
N VAL A 73 5.07 -29.33 -8.13
CA VAL A 73 6.17 -28.43 -8.51
C VAL A 73 5.80 -26.99 -8.17
N SER A 74 6.74 -26.27 -7.54
CA SER A 74 6.62 -24.83 -7.30
C SER A 74 7.57 -24.03 -8.21
N MET A 75 7.27 -22.74 -8.43
CA MET A 75 8.18 -21.85 -9.16
C MET A 75 9.56 -21.75 -8.53
N ARG A 76 9.68 -21.91 -7.20
CA ARG A 76 10.97 -21.94 -6.52
C ARG A 76 11.80 -23.15 -6.94
N ASP A 77 11.16 -24.30 -7.15
CA ASP A 77 11.84 -25.52 -7.61
C ASP A 77 12.32 -25.38 -9.05
N ILE A 78 11.50 -24.76 -9.92
CA ILE A 78 11.88 -24.46 -11.32
C ILE A 78 13.16 -23.60 -11.39
N TYR A 79 13.26 -22.55 -10.58
CA TYR A 79 14.47 -21.71 -10.57
C TYR A 79 15.69 -22.42 -9.94
N ARG A 80 15.47 -23.31 -8.98
CA ARG A 80 16.54 -24.04 -8.30
C ARG A 80 17.07 -25.22 -9.13
N TYR A 81 16.20 -25.86 -9.89
CA TYR A 81 16.48 -27.05 -10.70
C TYR A 81 16.02 -26.81 -12.14
N PRO A 82 16.79 -26.04 -12.93
CA PRO A 82 16.30 -25.43 -14.17
C PRO A 82 16.36 -26.35 -15.39
N THR A 83 16.37 -27.67 -15.19
CA THR A 83 16.24 -28.68 -16.26
C THR A 83 15.28 -29.77 -15.82
N ILE A 84 14.65 -30.48 -16.76
CA ILE A 84 13.72 -31.56 -16.42
C ILE A 84 14.42 -32.65 -15.61
N ARG A 85 15.65 -33.00 -15.98
CA ARG A 85 16.44 -34.01 -15.27
C ARG A 85 16.76 -33.60 -13.83
N SER A 86 17.25 -32.38 -13.61
CA SER A 86 17.56 -31.89 -12.26
C SER A 86 16.29 -31.75 -11.41
N LEU A 87 15.19 -31.30 -12.02
CA LEU A 87 13.89 -31.20 -11.37
C LEU A 87 13.34 -32.59 -10.99
N ALA A 88 13.31 -33.54 -11.92
CA ALA A 88 12.82 -34.89 -11.67
C ALA A 88 13.62 -35.59 -10.57
N LYS A 89 14.96 -35.45 -10.59
CA LYS A 89 15.84 -35.96 -9.54
C LYS A 89 15.53 -35.32 -8.18
N ALA A 90 15.41 -34.00 -8.13
CA ALA A 90 15.10 -33.29 -6.89
C ALA A 90 13.72 -33.67 -6.32
N LEU A 91 12.74 -33.94 -7.18
CA LEU A 91 11.41 -34.39 -6.76
C LEU A 91 11.39 -35.87 -6.33
N ALA A 92 12.29 -36.70 -6.86
CA ALA A 92 12.44 -38.10 -6.46
C ALA A 92 13.14 -38.25 -5.09
N ASP A 93 14.10 -37.39 -4.78
CA ASP A 93 14.81 -37.37 -3.49
C ASP A 93 13.94 -36.81 -2.34
N VAL A 94 12.85 -36.12 -2.67
CA VAL A 94 11.81 -35.75 -1.70
C VAL A 94 10.91 -36.97 -1.51
N ALA A 95 11.22 -37.78 -0.49
CA ALA A 95 10.26 -38.76 0.05
C ALA A 95 8.88 -38.09 0.20
N PRO A 96 7.75 -38.79 -0.01
CA PRO A 96 6.43 -38.18 0.08
C PRO A 96 6.35 -37.46 1.42
N SER A 97 6.46 -36.13 1.39
CA SER A 97 6.36 -35.34 2.60
C SER A 97 5.00 -35.70 3.16
N ALA A 98 4.98 -36.25 4.38
CA ALA A 98 3.74 -36.45 5.10
C ALA A 98 2.90 -35.18 4.88
N LYS A 99 1.68 -35.34 4.33
CA LYS A 99 0.72 -34.23 4.22
C LYS A 99 0.85 -33.46 5.53
N PRO A 100 1.25 -32.18 5.51
CA PRO A 100 1.24 -31.37 6.72
C PRO A 100 -0.10 -31.62 7.39
N ALA A 101 -0.08 -31.98 8.68
CA ALA A 101 -1.28 -32.32 9.43
C ALA A 101 -2.36 -31.32 9.04
N ALA A 102 -3.41 -31.80 8.37
CA ALA A 102 -4.37 -30.96 7.66
C ALA A 102 -4.70 -29.79 8.57
N ALA A 103 -4.20 -28.59 8.23
CA ALA A 103 -4.62 -27.39 8.91
C ALA A 103 -6.14 -27.42 8.84
N GLY A 104 -6.78 -27.50 10.01
CA GLY A 104 -8.13 -28.06 10.16
C GLY A 104 -9.06 -27.71 9.02
N ALA A 105 -9.79 -28.71 8.50
CA ALA A 105 -10.73 -28.57 7.41
C ALA A 105 -11.41 -27.20 7.48
N LEU A 106 -11.26 -26.40 6.41
CA LEU A 106 -11.82 -25.06 6.34
C LEU A 106 -13.29 -25.16 6.74
N GLU A 107 -13.63 -24.66 7.93
CA GLU A 107 -15.01 -24.62 8.38
C GLU A 107 -15.85 -23.99 7.28
N PRO A 108 -16.97 -24.62 6.89
CA PRO A 108 -17.74 -24.17 5.75
C PRO A 108 -18.10 -22.69 5.90
N PRO A 109 -18.06 -21.92 4.81
CA PRO A 109 -18.41 -20.50 4.86
C PRO A 109 -19.79 -20.34 5.48
N THR A 110 -19.93 -19.38 6.38
CA THR A 110 -21.24 -19.08 6.97
C THR A 110 -22.07 -18.31 5.95
N PRO A 111 -23.18 -18.86 5.43
CA PRO A 111 -23.95 -18.20 4.39
C PRO A 111 -24.53 -16.89 4.94
N THR A 112 -24.35 -15.80 4.18
CA THR A 112 -24.89 -14.49 4.55
C THR A 112 -26.24 -14.30 3.87
N THR A 113 -27.28 -13.99 4.63
CA THR A 113 -28.58 -13.67 4.03
C THR A 113 -28.57 -12.26 3.43
N THR A 114 -29.30 -12.05 2.33
CA THR A 114 -29.44 -10.72 1.72
C THR A 114 -30.00 -9.69 2.71
N ARG A 115 -30.91 -10.10 3.61
CA ARG A 115 -31.49 -9.21 4.63
C ARG A 115 -30.44 -8.69 5.59
N GLU A 116 -29.54 -9.53 6.08
CA GLU A 116 -28.46 -9.11 6.97
C GLU A 116 -27.47 -8.18 6.28
N TYR A 117 -27.11 -8.49 5.04
CA TYR A 117 -26.24 -7.64 4.24
C TYR A 117 -26.81 -6.23 4.05
N VAL A 118 -28.10 -6.13 3.69
CA VAL A 118 -28.80 -4.84 3.51
C VAL A 118 -28.99 -4.12 4.84
N LEU A 119 -29.41 -4.81 5.90
CA LEU A 119 -29.58 -4.22 7.22
C LEU A 119 -28.26 -3.69 7.78
N CYS A 120 -27.15 -4.44 7.60
CA CYS A 120 -25.83 -3.99 7.97
C CYS A 120 -25.45 -2.70 7.25
N GLY A 121 -25.64 -2.65 5.92
CA GLY A 121 -25.41 -1.44 5.13
C GLY A 121 -26.25 -0.25 5.60
N ALA A 122 -27.54 -0.47 5.90
CA ALA A 122 -28.42 0.57 6.42
C ALA A 122 -27.96 1.09 7.79
N LEU A 123 -27.57 0.22 8.71
CA LEU A 123 -27.03 0.62 10.02
C LEU A 123 -25.71 1.39 9.90
N GLN A 124 -24.84 1.02 8.96
CA GLN A 124 -23.59 1.75 8.68
C GLN A 124 -23.88 3.16 8.15
N VAL A 125 -24.86 3.31 7.25
CA VAL A 125 -25.29 4.62 6.74
C VAL A 125 -25.91 5.46 7.86
N LEU A 126 -26.80 4.89 8.66
CA LEU A 126 -27.41 5.59 9.80
C LEU A 126 -26.35 6.07 10.80
N PHE A 127 -25.36 5.23 11.11
CA PHE A 127 -24.24 5.64 11.96
C PHE A 127 -23.45 6.79 11.33
N TYR A 128 -23.12 6.71 10.04
CA TYR A 128 -22.36 7.74 9.35
C TYR A 128 -23.11 9.08 9.29
N LEU A 129 -24.41 9.06 9.00
CA LEU A 129 -25.28 10.25 9.02
C LEU A 129 -25.38 10.84 10.43
N GLY A 130 -25.63 10.01 11.44
CA GLY A 130 -25.70 10.45 12.84
C GLY A 130 -24.38 11.03 13.34
N TYR A 131 -23.26 10.40 13.00
CA TYR A 131 -21.92 10.89 13.35
C TYR A 131 -21.61 12.23 12.67
N SER A 132 -21.94 12.36 11.39
CA SER A 132 -21.77 13.61 10.63
C SER A 132 -22.66 14.73 11.18
N TYR A 133 -23.90 14.41 11.56
CA TYR A 133 -24.83 15.34 12.19
C TYR A 133 -24.32 15.90 13.51
N LEU A 134 -23.85 15.03 14.41
CA LEU A 134 -23.23 15.47 15.66
C LEU A 134 -21.97 16.30 15.42
N GLY A 135 -21.14 15.93 14.44
CA GLY A 135 -19.95 16.69 14.05
C GLY A 135 -20.29 18.09 13.55
N VAL A 136 -21.33 18.22 12.72
CA VAL A 136 -21.81 19.51 12.21
C VAL A 136 -22.36 20.39 13.32
N ILE A 137 -23.22 19.87 14.20
CA ILE A 137 -23.72 20.62 15.37
C ILE A 137 -22.56 21.12 16.22
N ALA A 138 -21.60 20.25 16.55
CA ALA A 138 -20.45 20.61 17.36
C ALA A 138 -19.60 21.71 16.69
N THR A 139 -19.44 21.64 15.37
CA THR A 139 -18.68 22.63 14.59
C THR A 139 -19.38 23.99 14.58
N ILE A 140 -20.69 24.03 14.35
CA ILE A 140 -21.48 25.28 14.37
C ILE A 140 -21.47 25.90 15.76
N ALA A 141 -21.75 25.11 16.81
CA ALA A 141 -21.76 25.59 18.18
C ALA A 141 -20.38 26.14 18.59
N GLY A 142 -19.31 25.44 18.20
CA GLY A 142 -17.94 25.90 18.42
C GLY A 142 -17.61 27.19 17.67
N TYR A 143 -18.05 27.33 16.43
CA TYR A 143 -17.87 28.54 15.63
C TYR A 143 -18.66 29.73 16.20
N GLN A 144 -19.94 29.54 16.55
CA GLN A 144 -20.76 30.58 17.17
C GLN A 144 -20.13 31.07 18.47
N TRP A 145 -19.66 30.16 19.33
CA TRP A 145 -18.98 30.53 20.57
C TRP A 145 -17.66 31.29 20.35
N LEU A 146 -16.92 30.94 19.29
CA LEU A 146 -15.70 31.65 18.90
C LEU A 146 -16.00 33.11 18.49
N VAL A 147 -17.08 33.33 17.73
CA VAL A 147 -17.44 34.65 17.17
C VAL A 147 -18.28 35.51 18.11
N ALA A 148 -18.98 34.93 19.10
CA ALA A 148 -19.93 35.60 20.01
C ALA A 148 -19.33 36.59 21.04
N GLY A 149 -18.28 37.33 20.68
CA GLY A 149 -17.88 38.52 21.43
C GLY A 149 -16.44 38.50 21.91
N SER A 150 -15.48 38.54 20.99
CA SER A 150 -14.11 38.89 21.34
C SER A 150 -13.37 39.49 20.16
N GLN A 151 -12.64 40.58 20.40
CA GLN A 151 -11.61 41.09 19.49
C GLN A 151 -10.23 40.93 20.16
N GLY A 152 -9.18 40.75 19.35
CA GLY A 152 -7.81 40.66 19.85
C GLY A 152 -7.49 39.34 20.56
N VAL A 153 -6.89 39.43 21.76
CA VAL A 153 -6.31 38.29 22.49
C VAL A 153 -7.35 37.25 22.90
N GLU A 154 -8.56 37.69 23.25
CA GLU A 154 -9.61 36.79 23.70
C GLU A 154 -10.08 35.83 22.58
N SER A 155 -10.17 36.30 21.32
CA SER A 155 -10.51 35.45 20.16
C SER A 155 -9.47 34.36 19.96
N TYR A 156 -8.19 34.70 20.15
CA TYR A 156 -7.09 33.74 20.06
C TYR A 156 -7.13 32.71 21.19
N LEU A 157 -7.40 33.12 22.43
CA LEU A 157 -7.57 32.20 23.57
C LEU A 157 -8.78 31.27 23.38
N ARG A 158 -9.91 31.79 22.86
CA ARG A 158 -11.07 30.97 22.50
C ARG A 158 -10.74 29.97 21.40
N LEU A 159 -10.00 30.39 20.35
CA LEU A 159 -9.55 29.49 19.29
C LEU A 159 -8.69 28.35 19.85
N ILE A 160 -7.75 28.65 20.75
CA ILE A 160 -6.92 27.64 21.43
C ILE A 160 -7.80 26.69 22.25
N LEU A 161 -8.72 27.21 23.07
CA LEU A 161 -9.57 26.38 23.91
C LEU A 161 -10.44 25.44 23.06
N LEU A 162 -11.09 25.97 22.01
CA LEU A 162 -11.90 25.20 21.09
C LEU A 162 -11.07 24.11 20.39
N SER A 163 -9.86 24.46 19.94
CA SER A 163 -8.92 23.51 19.31
C SER A 163 -8.50 22.41 20.29
N GLY A 164 -8.24 22.77 21.55
CA GLY A 164 -7.95 21.84 22.64
C GLY A 164 -9.09 20.88 22.91
N VAL A 165 -10.32 21.38 23.05
CA VAL A 165 -11.52 20.57 23.25
C VAL A 165 -11.76 19.65 22.05
N ALA A 166 -11.70 20.18 20.82
CA ALA A 166 -11.86 19.39 19.60
C ALA A 166 -10.84 18.25 19.52
N PHE A 167 -9.58 18.52 19.83
CA PHE A 167 -8.54 17.49 19.88
C PHE A 167 -8.83 16.41 20.93
N LEU A 168 -9.25 16.81 22.14
CA LEU A 168 -9.63 15.86 23.19
C LEU A 168 -10.82 15.00 22.78
N VAL A 169 -11.84 15.59 22.15
CA VAL A 169 -13.00 14.87 21.62
C VAL A 169 -12.58 13.85 20.55
N VAL A 170 -11.76 14.27 19.59
CA VAL A 170 -11.23 13.39 18.54
C VAL A 170 -10.44 12.21 19.12
N CYS A 171 -9.73 12.41 20.22
CA CYS A 171 -9.03 11.33 20.92
C CYS A 171 -9.97 10.44 21.75
N ALA A 172 -10.94 11.03 22.45
CA ALA A 172 -11.81 10.35 23.40
C ALA A 172 -12.93 9.55 22.72
N VAL A 173 -13.49 10.03 21.59
CA VAL A 173 -14.62 9.39 20.91
C VAL A 173 -14.33 7.94 20.50
N PRO A 174 -13.18 7.60 19.87
CA PRO A 174 -12.89 6.20 19.55
C PRO A 174 -12.69 5.33 20.80
N ILE A 175 -12.13 5.89 21.87
CA ILE A 175 -11.93 5.18 23.15
C ILE A 175 -13.29 4.88 23.79
N ALA A 176 -14.14 5.90 23.94
CA ALA A 176 -15.48 5.74 24.48
C ALA A 176 -16.33 4.79 23.62
N GLY A 177 -16.28 4.95 22.29
CA GLY A 177 -16.97 4.08 21.35
C GLY A 177 -16.57 2.61 21.50
N LYS A 178 -15.26 2.32 21.64
CA LYS A 178 -14.77 0.96 21.90
C LYS A 178 -15.33 0.40 23.21
N TRP A 179 -15.24 1.14 24.30
CA TRP A 179 -15.68 0.65 25.61
C TRP A 179 -17.21 0.51 25.72
N LEU A 180 -17.97 1.40 25.10
CA LEU A 180 -19.44 1.37 25.08
C LEU A 180 -19.98 0.27 24.16
N LEU A 181 -19.44 0.16 22.94
CA LEU A 181 -19.98 -0.75 21.93
C LEU A 181 -19.39 -2.15 22.02
N ILE A 182 -18.20 -2.36 22.59
CA ILE A 182 -17.55 -3.68 22.62
C ILE A 182 -17.20 -4.11 24.04
N GLY A 183 -16.68 -3.19 24.86
CA GLY A 183 -16.09 -3.52 26.14
C GLY A 183 -14.66 -4.05 25.96
N ARG A 184 -14.39 -5.29 26.39
CA ARG A 184 -13.08 -5.95 26.22
C ARG A 184 -13.13 -6.93 25.04
N TRP A 185 -12.19 -6.79 24.11
CA TRP A 185 -11.99 -7.79 23.06
C TRP A 185 -11.58 -9.14 23.67
N LYS A 186 -12.18 -10.21 23.16
CA LYS A 186 -11.87 -11.61 23.49
C LYS A 186 -11.58 -12.37 22.20
N PRO A 187 -10.75 -13.44 22.24
CA PRO A 187 -10.61 -14.33 21.09
C PRO A 187 -11.97 -14.92 20.76
N GLN A 188 -12.44 -14.67 19.54
CA GLN A 188 -13.75 -15.11 19.06
C GLN A 188 -13.84 -14.97 17.54
N GLN A 189 -14.88 -15.55 16.97
CA GLN A 189 -15.26 -15.33 15.58
C GLN A 189 -16.58 -14.57 15.55
N ILE A 190 -16.65 -13.52 14.73
CA ILE A 190 -17.91 -12.80 14.45
C ILE A 190 -18.28 -12.97 12.99
N ARG A 191 -19.54 -13.29 12.71
CA ARG A 191 -20.01 -13.38 11.33
C ARG A 191 -20.05 -12.01 10.68
N VAL A 192 -19.52 -11.89 9.46
CA VAL A 192 -19.57 -10.64 8.69
C VAL A 192 -21.05 -10.29 8.41
N TRP A 193 -21.36 -9.00 8.35
CA TRP A 193 -22.72 -8.46 8.16
C TRP A 193 -23.71 -8.67 9.32
N SER A 194 -23.29 -9.31 10.42
CA SER A 194 -24.10 -9.40 11.65
C SER A 194 -24.13 -8.08 12.44
N LEU A 195 -25.00 -7.97 13.44
CA LEU A 195 -24.99 -6.84 14.37
C LEU A 195 -23.67 -6.72 15.16
N ALA A 196 -23.05 -7.85 15.50
CA ALA A 196 -21.71 -7.88 16.11
C ALA A 196 -20.66 -7.29 15.16
N TYR A 197 -20.78 -7.58 13.85
CA TYR A 197 -19.94 -6.97 12.83
C TYR A 197 -20.19 -5.45 12.69
N VAL A 198 -21.43 -4.97 12.78
CA VAL A 198 -21.72 -3.52 12.77
C VAL A 198 -21.01 -2.83 13.93
N ARG A 199 -21.09 -3.38 15.15
CA ARG A 199 -20.38 -2.85 16.33
C ARG A 199 -18.87 -2.83 16.12
N PHE A 200 -18.32 -3.93 15.59
CA PHE A 200 -16.90 -4.02 15.21
C PHE A 200 -16.52 -2.97 14.17
N TRP A 201 -17.31 -2.80 13.11
CA TRP A 201 -17.07 -1.85 12.03
C TRP A 201 -17.08 -0.42 12.55
N ILE A 202 -18.05 -0.03 13.38
CA ILE A 202 -18.12 1.32 13.97
C ILE A 202 -16.82 1.63 14.71
N VAL A 203 -16.38 0.72 15.59
CA VAL A 203 -15.17 0.91 16.41
C VAL A 203 -13.91 0.94 15.53
N LYS A 204 -13.81 0.01 14.56
CA LYS A 204 -12.74 0.01 13.56
C LYS A 204 -12.66 1.34 12.82
N THR A 205 -13.79 1.83 12.32
CA THR A 205 -13.88 3.09 11.58
C THR A 205 -13.46 4.27 12.45
N LEU A 206 -14.00 4.40 13.66
CA LEU A 206 -13.62 5.47 14.60
C LEU A 206 -12.12 5.46 14.95
N ILE A 207 -11.53 4.29 15.15
CA ILE A 207 -10.09 4.17 15.46
C ILE A 207 -9.23 4.55 14.25
N ARG A 208 -9.59 4.09 13.05
CA ARG A 208 -8.79 4.28 11.83
C ARG A 208 -8.96 5.64 11.17
N SER A 209 -10.14 6.26 11.30
CA SER A 209 -10.39 7.60 10.79
C SER A 209 -9.86 8.71 11.70
N ASN A 210 -9.39 8.37 12.90
CA ASN A 210 -8.90 9.35 13.88
C ASN A 210 -7.58 10.00 13.42
N PRO A 211 -7.58 11.30 13.06
CA PRO A 211 -6.37 11.99 12.62
C PRO A 211 -5.34 12.15 13.76
N GLY A 212 -5.79 12.17 15.02
CA GLY A 212 -4.93 12.32 16.20
C GLY A 212 -3.91 11.17 16.34
N VAL A 213 -4.28 9.95 15.95
CA VAL A 213 -3.38 8.79 16.06
C VAL A 213 -2.16 8.94 15.14
N HIS A 214 -2.33 9.55 13.97
CA HIS A 214 -1.22 9.80 13.04
C HIS A 214 -0.19 10.78 13.58
N LEU A 215 -0.59 11.68 14.51
CA LEU A 215 0.31 12.57 15.23
C LEU A 215 1.10 11.82 16.32
N PHE A 216 0.53 10.76 16.89
CA PHE A 216 1.16 9.99 17.96
C PHE A 216 2.23 9.01 17.47
N VAL A 217 2.17 8.57 16.21
CA VAL A 217 3.11 7.61 15.63
C VAL A 217 4.56 8.01 15.93
N GLY A 218 5.36 7.12 16.50
CA GLY A 218 6.76 7.36 16.89
C GLY A 218 6.96 8.35 18.04
N SER A 219 5.91 8.65 18.81
CA SER A 219 5.98 9.40 20.06
C SER A 219 5.62 8.52 21.27
N PRO A 220 5.96 8.93 22.51
CA PRO A 220 5.52 8.21 23.71
C PRO A 220 4.00 8.18 23.91
N LEU A 221 3.26 9.09 23.25
CA LEU A 221 1.80 9.19 23.36
C LEU A 221 1.08 8.00 22.74
N TYR A 222 1.68 7.34 21.73
CA TYR A 222 1.01 6.24 21.05
C TYR A 222 0.77 5.06 21.98
N GLY A 223 1.76 4.72 22.81
CA GLY A 223 1.60 3.68 23.82
C GLY A 223 0.51 4.01 24.85
N LEU A 224 0.36 5.28 25.23
CA LEU A 224 -0.72 5.72 26.13
C LEU A 224 -2.09 5.57 25.48
N TYR A 225 -2.22 5.99 24.22
CA TYR A 225 -3.44 5.85 23.45
C TYR A 225 -3.87 4.39 23.30
N LEU A 226 -2.94 3.49 22.97
CA LEU A 226 -3.23 2.06 22.87
C LEU A 226 -3.63 1.44 24.21
N ARG A 227 -3.02 1.86 25.33
CA ARG A 227 -3.45 1.42 26.68
C ARG A 227 -4.86 1.90 27.01
N ALA A 228 -5.23 3.12 26.64
CA ALA A 228 -6.59 3.62 26.85
C ALA A 228 -7.63 2.82 26.04
N LEU A 229 -7.23 2.28 24.89
CA LEU A 229 -8.03 1.33 24.11
C LEU A 229 -7.99 -0.11 24.67
N GLY A 230 -7.18 -0.41 25.69
CA GLY A 230 -7.12 -1.71 26.37
C GLY A 230 -5.86 -2.55 26.12
N ALA A 231 -4.93 -2.10 25.27
CA ALA A 231 -3.71 -2.86 24.98
C ALA A 231 -2.71 -2.87 26.16
N LYS A 232 -1.95 -3.95 26.28
CA LYS A 232 -0.89 -4.11 27.28
C LYS A 232 0.45 -3.64 26.71
N VAL A 233 0.74 -2.35 26.82
CA VAL A 233 1.98 -1.75 26.27
C VAL A 233 2.97 -1.40 27.37
N GLY A 234 4.15 -2.04 27.37
CA GLY A 234 5.22 -1.81 28.32
C GLY A 234 5.89 -0.43 28.22
N PRO A 235 6.76 -0.07 29.18
CA PRO A 235 7.53 1.16 29.12
C PRO A 235 8.55 1.09 27.97
N ARG A 236 8.89 2.27 27.43
CA ARG A 236 9.90 2.45 26.38
C ARG A 236 9.62 1.84 25.01
N VAL A 237 8.43 1.30 24.78
CA VAL A 237 7.97 0.87 23.45
C VAL A 237 7.99 2.05 22.47
N VAL A 238 8.37 1.78 21.21
CA VAL A 238 8.34 2.75 20.12
C VAL A 238 7.66 2.13 18.90
N ILE A 239 6.56 2.74 18.45
CA ILE A 239 5.74 2.24 17.33
C ILE A 239 5.76 3.26 16.20
N PHE A 240 6.29 2.87 15.04
CA PHE A 240 6.38 3.71 13.84
C PHE A 240 5.34 3.37 12.78
N SER A 241 4.66 2.23 12.90
CA SER A 241 3.60 1.84 11.98
C SER A 241 2.38 2.77 12.08
N ARG A 242 1.75 3.02 10.93
CA ARG A 242 0.45 3.70 10.81
C ARG A 242 -0.71 2.70 10.68
N ARG A 243 -0.44 1.40 10.69
CA ARG A 243 -1.45 0.34 10.64
C ARG A 243 -1.97 0.09 12.06
N ILE A 244 -2.95 0.89 12.46
CA ILE A 244 -3.45 0.94 13.84
C ILE A 244 -4.19 -0.38 14.17
N PRO A 245 -3.86 -1.04 15.30
CA PRO A 245 -4.56 -2.24 15.74
C PRO A 245 -5.99 -1.91 16.20
N VAL A 246 -6.93 -2.81 15.94
CA VAL A 246 -8.36 -2.61 16.28
C VAL A 246 -8.74 -3.39 17.52
N CYS A 247 -8.34 -4.67 17.60
CA CYS A 247 -8.66 -5.55 18.72
C CYS A 247 -7.61 -5.43 19.84
N THR A 248 -7.51 -4.23 20.40
CA THR A 248 -6.41 -3.79 21.27
C THR A 248 -6.24 -4.58 22.57
N ASP A 249 -7.30 -5.11 23.20
CA ASP A 249 -7.15 -5.89 24.46
C ASP A 249 -6.36 -7.20 24.27
N LEU A 250 -6.23 -7.67 23.02
CA LEU A 250 -5.49 -8.87 22.65
C LEU A 250 -4.06 -8.56 22.17
N LEU A 251 -3.64 -7.30 22.23
CA LEU A 251 -2.30 -6.86 21.90
C LEU A 251 -1.45 -6.70 23.15
N THR A 252 -0.37 -7.47 23.23
CA THR A 252 0.65 -7.33 24.29
C THR A 252 1.98 -6.92 23.66
N ILE A 253 2.60 -5.87 24.19
CA ILE A 253 3.90 -5.37 23.75
C ILE A 253 4.78 -5.15 24.98
N GLY A 254 5.83 -5.93 25.13
CA GLY A 254 6.78 -5.83 26.22
C GLY A 254 7.63 -4.56 26.18
N ALA A 255 8.35 -4.30 27.28
CA ALA A 255 9.16 -3.09 27.42
C ALA A 255 10.27 -3.01 26.38
N GLY A 256 10.57 -1.81 25.87
CA GLY A 256 11.70 -1.61 24.94
C GLY A 256 11.51 -2.16 23.53
N THR A 257 10.33 -2.69 23.19
CA THR A 257 10.02 -3.22 21.86
C THR A 257 9.88 -2.11 20.81
N VAL A 258 10.36 -2.39 19.59
CA VAL A 258 10.34 -1.50 18.44
C VAL A 258 9.51 -2.12 17.32
N ILE A 259 8.49 -1.40 16.87
CA ILE A 259 7.70 -1.77 15.69
C ILE A 259 7.95 -0.75 14.60
N ARG A 260 8.51 -1.19 13.47
CA ARG A 260 8.88 -0.34 12.34
C ARG A 260 7.66 0.10 11.53
N ARG A 261 7.91 0.93 10.51
CA ARG A 261 6.85 1.53 9.69
C ARG A 261 6.13 0.47 8.87
N GLU A 262 4.85 0.74 8.57
CA GLU A 262 3.97 -0.12 7.79
C GLU A 262 3.93 -1.60 8.20
N SER A 263 4.32 -1.94 9.43
CA SER A 263 4.13 -3.30 9.94
C SER A 263 2.66 -3.49 10.38
N SER A 264 2.05 -4.63 10.08
CA SER A 264 0.67 -4.97 10.48
C SER A 264 0.64 -5.83 11.73
N PHE A 265 -0.22 -5.49 12.69
CA PHE A 265 -0.45 -6.25 13.94
C PHE A 265 -1.89 -6.02 14.42
N LEU A 266 -2.85 -6.31 13.54
CA LEU A 266 -4.24 -5.82 13.65
C LEU A 266 -5.06 -6.48 14.76
N CYS A 267 -4.65 -7.68 15.20
CA CYS A 267 -5.38 -8.56 16.12
C CYS A 267 -6.74 -9.03 15.60
N TYR A 268 -6.94 -8.98 14.27
CA TYR A 268 -8.05 -9.61 13.58
C TYR A 268 -7.66 -9.92 12.13
N ARG A 269 -8.36 -10.87 11.52
CA ARG A 269 -8.40 -11.09 10.07
C ARG A 269 -9.81 -11.49 9.65
N ALA A 270 -10.14 -11.34 8.39
CA ALA A 270 -11.36 -11.88 7.81
C ALA A 270 -11.07 -13.18 7.05
N GLN A 271 -11.92 -14.19 7.18
CA GLN A 271 -11.81 -15.47 6.46
C GLN A 271 -13.20 -16.09 6.33
N ALA A 272 -13.55 -16.68 5.19
CA ALA A 272 -14.79 -17.48 5.01
C ALA A 272 -16.09 -16.85 5.59
N GLY A 273 -16.31 -15.54 5.38
CA GLY A 273 -17.51 -14.84 5.86
C GLY A 273 -17.53 -14.50 7.37
N ARG A 274 -16.41 -14.66 8.08
CA ARG A 274 -16.23 -14.28 9.49
C ARG A 274 -15.02 -13.37 9.68
N ILE A 275 -15.06 -12.53 10.71
CA ILE A 275 -13.89 -11.86 11.28
C ILE A 275 -13.40 -12.75 12.43
N GLU A 276 -12.19 -13.26 12.30
CA GLU A 276 -11.46 -14.00 13.32
C GLU A 276 -10.64 -13.00 14.14
N ILE A 277 -10.84 -13.01 15.45
CA ILE A 277 -10.19 -12.09 16.40
C ILE A 277 -9.27 -12.93 17.28
N GLY A 278 -7.99 -12.54 17.37
CA GLY A 278 -6.99 -13.29 18.11
C GLY A 278 -5.78 -12.46 18.56
N PRO A 279 -5.01 -12.98 19.52
CA PRO A 279 -3.90 -12.28 20.14
C PRO A 279 -2.67 -12.08 19.25
N VAL A 280 -1.93 -11.02 19.54
CA VAL A 280 -0.55 -10.81 19.09
C VAL A 280 0.28 -10.45 20.33
N THR A 281 1.27 -11.28 20.64
CA THR A 281 2.06 -11.13 21.88
C THR A 281 3.53 -10.90 21.57
N LEU A 282 4.03 -9.71 21.87
CA LEU A 282 5.43 -9.34 21.73
C LEU A 282 6.07 -9.21 23.12
N GLY A 283 7.16 -9.93 23.36
CA GLY A 283 7.99 -9.84 24.54
C GLY A 283 8.72 -8.50 24.67
N ARG A 284 9.69 -8.46 25.59
CA ARG A 284 10.56 -7.31 25.85
C ARG A 284 11.65 -7.22 24.80
N ASP A 285 12.07 -5.99 24.47
CA ASP A 285 13.19 -5.70 23.59
C ASP A 285 13.08 -6.42 22.22
N VAL A 286 11.83 -6.64 21.76
CA VAL A 286 11.52 -7.24 20.47
C VAL A 286 11.71 -6.22 19.34
N TYR A 287 12.15 -6.69 18.17
CA TYR A 287 12.22 -5.89 16.96
C TYR A 287 11.30 -6.45 15.87
N VAL A 288 10.36 -5.64 15.38
CA VAL A 288 9.50 -5.98 14.23
C VAL A 288 9.87 -5.10 13.04
N GLY A 289 10.40 -5.74 11.99
CA GLY A 289 10.86 -5.10 10.77
C GLY A 289 9.78 -4.36 9.99
N GLU A 290 10.24 -3.40 9.19
CA GLU A 290 9.42 -2.56 8.31
C GLU A 290 8.67 -3.43 7.30
N TRP A 291 7.39 -3.13 7.08
CA TRP A 291 6.51 -3.85 6.14
C TRP A 291 6.16 -5.29 6.54
N SER A 292 6.51 -5.71 7.76
CA SER A 292 6.23 -7.06 8.23
C SER A 292 4.79 -7.24 8.70
N VAL A 293 4.24 -8.44 8.58
CA VAL A 293 2.85 -8.76 8.96
C VAL A 293 2.83 -9.79 10.09
N LEU A 294 2.23 -9.43 11.21
CA LEU A 294 1.94 -10.34 12.32
C LEU A 294 0.45 -10.72 12.23
N ASP A 295 0.17 -11.97 11.87
CA ASP A 295 -1.18 -12.51 11.88
C ASP A 295 -1.67 -12.76 13.32
N ILE A 296 -2.96 -13.07 13.49
CA ILE A 296 -3.51 -13.48 14.78
C ILE A 296 -2.87 -14.78 15.28
N ASP A 297 -2.86 -14.99 16.59
CA ASP A 297 -2.25 -16.17 17.25
C ASP A 297 -0.75 -16.28 16.98
N THR A 298 -0.06 -15.13 16.93
CA THR A 298 1.39 -15.06 16.78
C THR A 298 2.05 -14.52 18.05
N SER A 299 3.29 -14.95 18.29
CA SER A 299 4.07 -14.46 19.42
C SER A 299 5.56 -14.31 19.11
N MET A 300 6.23 -13.44 19.86
CA MET A 300 7.68 -13.25 19.83
C MET A 300 8.20 -13.16 21.26
N GLY A 301 9.16 -14.01 21.63
CA GLY A 301 9.80 -14.01 22.94
C GLY A 301 10.70 -12.80 23.18
N ASP A 302 11.20 -12.65 24.40
CA ASP A 302 12.08 -11.53 24.77
C ASP A 302 13.34 -11.48 23.90
N GLY A 303 13.73 -10.30 23.41
CA GLY A 303 14.89 -10.09 22.55
C GLY A 303 14.75 -10.62 21.11
N ALA A 304 13.59 -11.18 20.75
CA ALA A 304 13.36 -11.74 19.42
C ALA A 304 13.33 -10.67 18.32
N GLN A 305 13.77 -11.03 17.12
CA GLN A 305 13.78 -10.13 15.96
C GLN A 305 13.06 -10.74 14.76
N LEU A 306 12.27 -9.91 14.07
CA LEU A 306 11.68 -10.20 12.79
C LEU A 306 12.21 -9.22 11.74
N GLY A 307 12.77 -9.75 10.65
CA GLY A 307 13.32 -8.98 9.55
C GLY A 307 12.30 -8.10 8.82
N HIS A 308 12.80 -7.25 7.92
CA HIS A 308 11.97 -6.44 7.02
C HIS A 308 11.17 -7.34 6.05
N ALA A 309 10.03 -6.84 5.56
CA ALA A 309 9.20 -7.54 4.55
C ALA A 309 8.93 -9.02 4.88
N SER A 310 8.71 -9.33 6.15
CA SER A 310 8.57 -10.68 6.70
C SER A 310 7.17 -10.92 7.28
N ALA A 311 6.76 -12.16 7.50
CA ALA A 311 5.46 -12.46 8.08
C ALA A 311 5.47 -13.63 9.06
N LEU A 312 4.83 -13.42 10.21
CA LEU A 312 4.43 -14.52 11.09
C LEU A 312 3.00 -14.90 10.72
N HIS A 313 2.83 -16.12 10.23
CA HIS A 313 1.52 -16.72 10.00
C HIS A 313 0.94 -17.20 11.35
N SER A 314 -0.39 -17.28 11.42
CA SER A 314 -1.10 -17.75 12.61
C SER A 314 -0.55 -19.09 13.13
N GLY A 315 -0.31 -19.14 14.44
CA GLY A 315 0.34 -20.25 15.13
C GLY A 315 1.87 -20.17 15.21
N GLN A 316 2.54 -19.28 14.46
CA GLN A 316 3.98 -19.11 14.55
C GLN A 316 4.40 -18.32 15.80
N ALA A 317 5.42 -18.82 16.47
CA ALA A 317 6.07 -18.17 17.60
C ALA A 317 7.57 -18.07 17.33
N VAL A 318 8.15 -16.87 17.52
CA VAL A 318 9.60 -16.68 17.50
C VAL A 318 10.12 -16.86 18.93
N PRO A 319 11.01 -17.83 19.20
CA PRO A 319 11.58 -18.02 20.54
C PRO A 319 12.37 -16.80 21.03
N ALA A 320 12.59 -16.71 22.34
CA ALA A 320 13.35 -15.62 22.94
C ALA A 320 14.80 -15.58 22.40
N GLY A 321 15.29 -14.38 22.09
CA GLY A 321 16.62 -14.13 21.53
C GLY A 321 16.83 -14.57 20.07
N GLU A 322 15.87 -15.28 19.47
CA GLU A 322 16.00 -15.73 18.09
C GLU A 322 15.68 -14.65 17.06
N ARG A 323 16.22 -14.83 15.86
CA ARG A 323 16.08 -13.89 14.74
C ARG A 323 15.48 -14.62 13.56
N TRP A 324 14.40 -14.10 13.02
CA TRP A 324 13.63 -14.72 11.95
C TRP A 324 13.39 -13.71 10.82
N HIS A 325 13.24 -14.17 9.59
CA HIS A 325 12.90 -13.35 8.43
C HIS A 325 12.19 -14.17 7.36
N GLY A 326 11.56 -13.51 6.40
CA GLY A 326 10.81 -14.20 5.35
C GLY A 326 9.29 -14.22 5.55
N SER A 327 8.58 -14.69 4.54
CA SER A 327 7.14 -14.90 4.51
C SER A 327 6.87 -16.30 3.94
N PRO A 328 6.46 -17.29 4.77
CA PRO A 328 6.47 -17.25 6.23
C PRO A 328 7.89 -17.08 6.79
N ALA A 329 7.99 -16.57 8.02
CA ALA A 329 9.30 -16.34 8.62
C ALA A 329 9.99 -17.66 8.98
N LEU A 330 11.30 -17.67 8.77
CA LEU A 330 12.24 -18.74 9.07
C LEU A 330 13.41 -18.17 9.89
N ARG A 331 14.07 -19.02 10.67
CA ARG A 331 15.24 -18.63 11.47
C ARG A 331 16.39 -18.14 10.59
N THR A 332 17.11 -17.13 11.08
CA THR A 332 18.31 -16.56 10.48
C THR A 332 19.30 -16.12 11.56
N ASP A 333 20.55 -15.87 11.18
CA ASP A 333 21.57 -15.28 12.05
C ASP A 333 21.67 -13.75 11.86
N THR A 334 21.00 -13.19 10.84
CA THR A 334 20.99 -11.76 10.50
C THR A 334 20.52 -10.88 11.67
N ASP A 335 21.34 -9.92 12.09
CA ASP A 335 20.95 -8.91 13.09
C ASP A 335 20.25 -7.71 12.42
N TYR A 336 18.99 -7.47 12.78
CA TYR A 336 18.21 -6.35 12.28
C TYR A 336 18.26 -5.12 13.21
N VAL A 337 18.77 -5.25 14.43
CA VAL A 337 18.99 -4.12 15.35
C VAL A 337 20.42 -3.62 15.20
N ARG A 338 20.66 -2.77 14.21
CA ARG A 338 22.02 -2.33 13.83
C ARG A 338 22.49 -1.01 14.45
N VAL A 339 21.70 -0.42 15.36
CA VAL A 339 22.03 0.85 16.02
C VAL A 339 22.36 0.65 17.51
N PRO A 340 23.54 1.09 17.99
CA PRO A 340 23.90 1.03 19.41
C PRO A 340 22.94 1.86 20.28
N PRO A 341 22.64 1.43 21.52
CA PRO A 341 21.77 2.18 22.41
C PRO A 341 22.36 3.55 22.79
N ALA A 342 21.48 4.51 23.08
CA ALA A 342 21.86 5.84 23.55
C ALA A 342 21.05 6.24 24.78
N ARG A 343 21.55 7.21 25.58
CA ARG A 343 20.86 7.63 26.80
C ARG A 343 19.53 8.34 26.49
N CYS A 344 18.41 7.66 26.80
CA CYS A 344 17.06 8.21 26.64
C CYS A 344 16.24 8.07 27.94
N GLY A 345 16.39 9.04 28.84
CA GLY A 345 15.73 9.09 30.15
C GLY A 345 14.24 9.43 30.11
N ARG A 346 13.56 9.28 31.25
CA ARG A 346 12.12 9.55 31.40
C ARG A 346 11.77 11.02 31.12
N LEU A 347 12.55 11.95 31.65
CA LEU A 347 12.35 13.40 31.45
C LEU A 347 12.33 13.75 29.97
N ARG A 348 13.31 13.29 29.19
CA ARG A 348 13.37 13.52 27.73
C ARG A 348 12.10 13.06 27.01
N ARG A 349 11.59 11.88 27.37
CA ARG A 349 10.35 11.32 26.78
C ARG A 349 9.14 12.18 27.14
N ALA A 350 9.02 12.56 28.41
CA ALA A 350 7.94 13.42 28.88
C ALA A 350 7.98 14.79 28.20
N THR A 351 9.15 15.46 28.18
CA THR A 351 9.34 16.75 27.52
C THR A 351 8.99 16.67 26.04
N TYR A 352 9.44 15.65 25.32
CA TYR A 352 9.09 15.49 23.90
C TYR A 352 7.59 15.30 23.68
N ALA A 353 6.94 14.46 24.51
CA ALA A 353 5.49 14.25 24.43
C ALA A 353 4.72 15.55 24.71
N THR A 354 5.10 16.28 25.76
CA THR A 354 4.51 17.58 26.11
C THR A 354 4.72 18.60 24.99
N LEU A 355 5.94 18.76 24.48
CA LEU A 355 6.23 19.67 23.37
C LEU A 355 5.47 19.29 22.09
N THR A 356 5.29 17.99 21.82
CA THR A 356 4.48 17.52 20.70
C THR A 356 3.01 17.93 20.87
N LEU A 357 2.44 17.72 22.06
CA LEU A 357 1.07 18.15 22.36
C LEU A 357 0.93 19.67 22.28
N LEU A 358 1.88 20.42 22.84
CA LEU A 358 1.87 21.88 22.77
C LEU A 358 1.96 22.37 21.32
N ALA A 359 2.83 21.79 20.49
CA ALA A 359 2.93 22.14 19.08
C ALA A 359 1.64 21.81 18.32
N VAL A 360 0.99 20.68 18.59
CA VAL A 360 -0.29 20.34 17.97
C VAL A 360 -1.38 21.34 18.37
N LEU A 361 -1.54 21.57 19.67
CA LEU A 361 -2.65 22.35 20.22
C LEU A 361 -2.49 23.85 20.00
N PHE A 362 -1.27 24.39 20.11
CA PHE A 362 -1.03 25.84 20.12
C PHE A 362 -0.39 26.36 18.83
N LEU A 363 0.19 25.49 18.00
CA LEU A 363 0.82 25.89 16.73
C LEU A 363 0.04 25.35 15.53
N TYR A 364 -0.04 24.03 15.35
CA TYR A 364 -0.54 23.46 14.10
C TYR A 364 -2.05 23.65 13.89
N VAL A 365 -2.89 23.38 14.90
CA VAL A 365 -4.34 23.54 14.75
C VAL A 365 -4.73 25.02 14.56
N PRO A 366 -4.23 25.97 15.38
CA PRO A 366 -4.52 27.39 15.15
C PRO A 366 -3.97 27.91 13.83
N LEU A 367 -2.77 27.49 13.41
CA LEU A 367 -2.20 27.89 12.12
C LEU A 367 -3.02 27.37 10.95
N LEU A 368 -3.47 26.11 10.99
CA LEU A 368 -4.28 25.53 9.93
C LEU A 368 -5.67 26.19 9.86
N LYS A 369 -6.37 26.29 10.99
CA LYS A 369 -7.72 26.85 11.05
C LYS A 369 -7.69 28.35 10.76
N GLY A 370 -6.90 29.11 11.50
CA GLY A 370 -6.76 30.56 11.31
C GLY A 370 -6.21 30.91 9.93
N GLY A 371 -5.26 30.13 9.41
CA GLY A 371 -4.74 30.30 8.05
C GLY A 371 -5.81 30.07 6.97
N LEU A 372 -6.65 29.05 7.13
CA LEU A 372 -7.76 28.78 6.20
C LEU A 372 -8.84 29.87 6.26
N GLU A 373 -9.20 30.33 7.46
CA GLU A 373 -10.17 31.42 7.67
C GLU A 373 -9.65 32.73 7.07
N LEU A 374 -8.38 33.10 7.32
CA LEU A 374 -7.76 34.28 6.73
C LEU A 374 -7.68 34.19 5.21
N LEU A 375 -7.35 33.01 4.67
CA LEU A 375 -7.33 32.78 3.23
C LEU A 375 -8.72 32.96 2.63
N PHE A 376 -9.75 32.41 3.26
CA PHE A 376 -11.13 32.56 2.82
C PHE A 376 -11.53 34.03 2.80
N LEU A 377 -11.34 34.76 3.92
CA LEU A 377 -11.65 36.19 4.02
C LEU A 377 -10.92 37.03 2.97
N ALA A 378 -9.63 36.75 2.73
CA ALA A 378 -8.85 37.47 1.73
C ALA A 378 -9.37 37.23 0.30
N VAL A 379 -9.74 35.99 -0.02
CA VAL A 379 -10.31 35.65 -1.33
C VAL A 379 -11.70 36.27 -1.49
N SER A 380 -12.59 36.14 -0.50
CA SER A 380 -13.94 36.73 -0.54
C SER A 380 -13.90 38.24 -0.70
N SER A 381 -13.05 38.92 0.08
CA SER A 381 -12.89 40.37 -0.01
C SER A 381 -12.40 40.82 -1.39
N LEU A 382 -11.46 40.09 -1.99
CA LEU A 382 -10.98 40.39 -3.33
C LEU A 382 -12.09 40.21 -4.39
N ILE A 383 -12.88 39.15 -4.27
CA ILE A 383 -14.00 38.88 -5.20
C ILE A 383 -15.05 39.98 -5.12
N GLU A 384 -15.42 40.41 -3.91
CA GLU A 384 -16.39 41.49 -3.70
C GLU A 384 -15.94 42.82 -4.31
N VAL A 385 -14.64 43.11 -4.26
CA VAL A 385 -14.06 44.31 -4.90
C VAL A 385 -14.10 44.20 -6.43
N LEU A 386 -13.85 43.00 -6.98
CA LEU A 386 -13.79 42.77 -8.42
C LEU A 386 -15.17 42.65 -9.08
N ASP A 387 -16.13 42.02 -8.40
CA ASP A 387 -17.52 41.87 -8.84
C ASP A 387 -18.49 42.05 -7.67
N PRO A 388 -18.95 43.29 -7.42
CA PRO A 388 -19.90 43.58 -6.34
C PRO A 388 -21.24 42.85 -6.47
N SER A 389 -21.60 42.34 -7.66
CA SER A 389 -22.86 41.63 -7.89
C SER A 389 -22.89 40.21 -7.31
N VAL A 390 -21.76 39.73 -6.78
CA VAL A 390 -21.62 38.45 -6.07
C VAL A 390 -22.48 38.40 -4.81
N ARG A 391 -22.69 39.55 -4.14
CA ARG A 391 -23.60 39.69 -3.01
C ARG A 391 -24.88 40.44 -3.41
N SER A 392 -26.00 40.06 -2.81
CA SER A 392 -27.26 40.79 -2.92
C SER A 392 -27.19 42.12 -2.17
N GLY A 393 -28.16 43.01 -2.40
CA GLY A 393 -28.31 44.24 -1.60
C GLY A 393 -28.53 43.99 -0.09
N SER A 394 -28.86 42.75 0.31
CA SER A 394 -28.94 42.31 1.71
C SER A 394 -27.62 41.72 2.25
N GLY A 395 -26.54 41.70 1.46
CA GLY A 395 -25.23 41.17 1.84
C GLY A 395 -25.08 39.65 1.76
N ALA A 396 -26.11 38.93 1.32
CA ALA A 396 -26.09 37.47 1.14
C ALA A 396 -25.47 37.08 -0.21
N LEU A 397 -24.83 35.91 -0.29
CA LEU A 397 -24.31 35.37 -1.56
C LEU A 397 -25.46 35.09 -2.53
N THR A 398 -25.37 35.64 -3.75
CA THR A 398 -26.28 35.23 -4.83
C THR A 398 -25.91 33.82 -5.30
N LEU A 399 -26.80 33.13 -6.02
CA LEU A 399 -26.47 31.81 -6.58
C LEU A 399 -25.22 31.89 -7.48
N ARG A 400 -25.15 32.91 -8.36
CA ARG A 400 -23.98 33.17 -9.20
C ARG A 400 -22.74 33.47 -8.33
N GLY A 401 -22.91 34.27 -7.28
CA GLY A 401 -21.86 34.59 -6.34
C GLY A 401 -21.29 33.36 -5.64
N LEU A 402 -22.14 32.44 -5.19
CA LEU A 402 -21.74 31.17 -4.57
C LEU A 402 -20.81 30.35 -5.48
N PHE A 403 -21.12 30.24 -6.77
CA PHE A 403 -20.26 29.54 -7.73
C PHE A 403 -18.92 30.24 -7.93
N ILE A 404 -18.91 31.57 -8.07
CA ILE A 404 -17.69 32.37 -8.24
C ILE A 404 -16.79 32.24 -6.99
N GLU A 405 -17.38 32.38 -5.81
CA GLU A 405 -16.73 32.24 -4.50
C GLU A 405 -16.09 30.86 -4.35
N ALA A 406 -16.87 29.80 -4.57
CA ALA A 406 -16.39 28.42 -4.49
C ALA A 406 -15.26 28.16 -5.50
N LEU A 407 -15.38 28.67 -6.72
CA LEU A 407 -14.39 28.49 -7.79
C LEU A 407 -13.06 29.14 -7.43
N ALA A 408 -13.10 30.41 -7.04
CA ALA A 408 -11.93 31.18 -6.68
C ALA A 408 -11.26 30.64 -5.42
N PHE A 409 -12.02 30.40 -4.34
CA PHE A 409 -11.47 29.88 -3.10
C PHE A 409 -10.86 28.49 -3.28
N SER A 410 -11.56 27.57 -3.95
CA SER A 410 -11.02 26.23 -4.21
C SER A 410 -9.78 26.25 -5.10
N ALA A 411 -9.71 27.16 -6.08
CA ALA A 411 -8.53 27.31 -6.94
C ALA A 411 -7.32 27.80 -6.15
N VAL A 412 -7.48 28.89 -5.38
CA VAL A 412 -6.40 29.43 -4.55
C VAL A 412 -5.96 28.42 -3.50
N LEU A 413 -6.90 27.77 -2.82
CA LEU A 413 -6.62 26.74 -1.82
C LEU A 413 -5.85 25.57 -2.42
N PHE A 414 -6.34 24.99 -3.52
CA PHE A 414 -5.75 23.79 -4.12
C PHE A 414 -4.38 24.10 -4.73
N PHE A 415 -4.29 25.04 -5.66
CA PHE A 415 -3.03 25.35 -6.34
C PHE A 415 -2.01 26.00 -5.41
N GLY A 416 -2.46 26.80 -4.44
CA GLY A 416 -1.62 27.33 -3.37
C GLY A 416 -1.05 26.22 -2.49
N ALA A 417 -1.87 25.26 -2.04
CA ALA A 417 -1.40 24.12 -1.25
C ALA A 417 -0.43 23.22 -2.04
N VAL A 418 -0.67 23.00 -3.33
CA VAL A 418 0.24 22.25 -4.21
C VAL A 418 1.58 22.96 -4.32
N LEU A 419 1.59 24.28 -4.56
CA LEU A 419 2.82 25.06 -4.67
C LEU A 419 3.59 25.11 -3.36
N LEU A 420 2.93 25.41 -2.24
CA LEU A 420 3.53 25.42 -0.91
C LEU A 420 4.07 24.03 -0.52
N GLY A 421 3.32 22.97 -0.82
CA GLY A 421 3.76 21.59 -0.61
C GLY A 421 4.98 21.24 -1.45
N LEU A 422 5.02 21.64 -2.72
CA LEU A 422 6.15 21.46 -3.62
C LEU A 422 7.41 22.15 -3.08
N LEU A 423 7.29 23.42 -2.69
CA LEU A 423 8.39 24.19 -2.08
C LEU A 423 8.84 23.56 -0.76
N ALA A 424 7.92 23.18 0.12
CA ALA A 424 8.23 22.57 1.41
C ALA A 424 8.99 21.25 1.23
N VAL A 425 8.51 20.34 0.36
CA VAL A 425 9.15 19.04 0.12
C VAL A 425 10.50 19.18 -0.60
N GLY A 426 10.64 20.15 -1.51
CA GLY A 426 11.90 20.39 -2.22
C GLY A 426 12.98 21.06 -1.36
N THR A 427 12.61 21.87 -0.35
CA THR A 427 13.55 22.71 0.40
C THR A 427 13.77 22.27 1.86
N VAL A 428 12.70 21.97 2.60
CA VAL A 428 12.77 21.70 4.05
C VAL A 428 13.63 20.46 4.35
N PRO A 429 13.48 19.31 3.64
CA PRO A 429 14.35 18.16 3.87
C PRO A 429 15.84 18.48 3.73
N ARG A 430 16.23 19.28 2.73
CA ARG A 430 17.62 19.67 2.52
C ARG A 430 18.10 20.61 3.63
N ALA A 431 17.33 21.66 3.92
CA ALA A 431 17.66 22.63 4.95
C ALA A 431 17.82 21.97 6.32
N LEU A 432 16.94 21.02 6.65
CA LEU A 432 16.97 20.30 7.92
C LEU A 432 18.01 19.18 7.96
N SER A 433 18.42 18.62 6.81
CA SER A 433 19.40 17.52 6.75
C SER A 433 20.76 17.91 7.32
N VAL A 434 21.13 19.20 7.34
CA VAL A 434 22.39 19.70 7.91
C VAL A 434 22.53 19.40 9.40
N PHE A 435 21.40 19.23 10.11
CA PHE A 435 21.40 18.88 11.53
C PHE A 435 21.65 17.39 11.76
N LEU A 436 21.62 16.55 10.73
CA LEU A 436 21.80 15.10 10.82
C LEU A 436 23.10 14.69 10.14
N LYS A 437 24.10 14.30 10.92
CA LYS A 437 25.33 13.72 10.38
C LYS A 437 25.09 12.24 10.05
N PRO A 438 25.49 11.76 8.86
CA PRO A 438 25.42 10.33 8.53
C PRO A 438 26.16 9.49 9.55
N ASP A 439 25.63 8.30 9.82
CA ASP A 439 26.20 7.23 10.64
C ASP A 439 26.43 7.57 12.13
N MET A 440 26.05 8.79 12.54
CA MET A 440 26.05 9.21 13.93
C MET A 440 24.81 8.71 14.67
N VAL A 441 25.03 8.19 15.88
CA VAL A 441 23.97 7.71 16.76
C VAL A 441 23.40 8.87 17.56
N TYR A 442 22.08 9.05 17.49
CA TYR A 442 21.36 10.06 18.25
C TYR A 442 20.34 9.42 19.18
N PRO A 443 20.13 9.96 20.40
CA PRO A 443 19.00 9.54 21.21
C PRO A 443 17.67 9.87 20.51
N ILE A 444 16.70 8.96 20.57
CA ILE A 444 15.31 9.28 20.19
C ILE A 444 14.75 10.36 21.12
N TYR A 445 13.74 11.09 20.63
CA TYR A 445 13.13 12.23 21.34
C TYR A 445 14.10 13.39 21.62
N SER A 446 15.20 13.49 20.88
CA SER A 446 16.05 14.67 20.82
C SER A 446 15.52 15.71 19.81
N PHE A 447 16.10 16.91 19.80
CA PHE A 447 15.88 17.87 18.71
C PHE A 447 16.16 17.24 17.33
N ARG A 448 17.29 16.51 17.19
CA ARG A 448 17.61 15.80 15.95
C ARG A 448 16.59 14.73 15.58
N TYR A 449 15.97 14.09 16.57
CA TYR A 449 14.86 13.19 16.30
C TYR A 449 13.64 13.94 15.76
N ALA A 450 13.30 15.12 16.28
CA ALA A 450 12.23 15.95 15.73
C ALA A 450 12.53 16.35 14.27
N VAL A 451 13.76 16.78 13.98
CA VAL A 451 14.25 17.05 12.62
C VAL A 451 14.07 15.83 11.72
N HIS A 452 14.55 14.66 12.14
CA HIS A 452 14.38 13.39 11.42
C HIS A 452 12.91 13.09 11.11
N ARG A 453 12.02 13.31 12.09
CA ARG A 453 10.59 13.07 11.96
C ARG A 453 9.93 14.00 10.93
N VAL A 454 10.35 15.27 10.86
CA VAL A 454 9.87 16.23 9.85
C VAL A 454 10.33 15.82 8.45
N ILE A 455 11.62 15.53 8.28
CA ILE A 455 12.20 15.07 7.00
C ILE A 455 11.45 13.82 6.51
N ALA A 456 11.36 12.80 7.35
CA ALA A 456 10.68 11.54 7.04
C ALA A 456 9.18 11.73 6.79
N GLY A 457 8.54 12.72 7.44
CA GLY A 457 7.13 13.04 7.23
C GLY A 457 6.87 13.60 5.83
N LEU A 458 7.66 14.61 5.43
CA LEU A 458 7.55 15.26 4.12
C LEU A 458 7.88 14.31 2.97
N CYS A 459 8.92 13.49 3.11
CA CYS A 459 9.35 12.55 2.07
C CYS A 459 8.41 11.35 1.88
N ARG A 460 7.34 11.24 2.70
CA ARG A 460 6.28 10.24 2.57
C ARG A 460 4.98 10.80 1.98
N LEU A 461 4.92 12.09 1.67
CA LEU A 461 3.76 12.68 1.00
C LEU A 461 3.68 12.13 -0.43
N LYS A 462 2.72 11.23 -0.67
CA LYS A 462 2.54 10.57 -1.98
C LYS A 462 1.98 11.47 -3.09
N PHE A 463 1.52 12.69 -2.78
CA PHE A 463 0.88 13.56 -3.78
C PHE A 463 1.85 14.00 -4.88
N LEU A 464 3.06 14.46 -4.53
CA LEU A 464 4.03 14.94 -5.51
C LEU A 464 4.68 13.79 -6.32
N PRO A 465 5.06 12.65 -5.72
CA PRO A 465 5.40 11.45 -6.48
C PRO A 465 4.29 11.00 -7.43
N LEU A 466 3.01 11.10 -7.07
CA LEU A 466 1.91 10.79 -7.98
C LEU A 466 1.82 11.76 -9.18
N VAL A 467 2.13 13.04 -8.96
CA VAL A 467 2.17 14.05 -10.04
C VAL A 467 3.35 13.79 -10.99
N PHE A 468 4.55 13.57 -10.46
CA PHE A 468 5.77 13.51 -11.28
C PHE A 468 6.22 12.10 -11.67
N GLY A 469 5.81 11.05 -10.95
CA GLY A 469 6.16 9.65 -11.22
C GLY A 469 5.71 9.21 -12.61
N ASP A 470 6.23 8.09 -13.11
CA ASP A 470 5.88 7.58 -14.46
C ASP A 470 6.14 8.59 -15.59
N SER A 471 7.01 9.57 -15.31
CA SER A 471 7.35 10.65 -16.23
C SER A 471 8.82 11.05 -16.08
N SER A 472 9.36 11.70 -17.11
CA SER A 472 10.71 12.27 -17.04
C SER A 472 10.87 13.33 -15.95
N PHE A 473 9.79 13.88 -15.40
CA PHE A 473 9.86 14.93 -14.38
C PHE A 473 10.29 14.42 -13.00
N ILE A 474 10.07 13.13 -12.70
CA ILE A 474 10.35 12.56 -11.38
C ILE A 474 11.82 12.67 -10.99
N VAL A 475 12.74 12.48 -11.94
CA VAL A 475 14.19 12.52 -11.66
C VAL A 475 14.65 13.92 -11.24
N HIS A 476 14.04 14.96 -11.82
CA HIS A 476 14.32 16.35 -11.46
C HIS A 476 13.74 16.67 -10.08
N PHE A 477 12.50 16.23 -9.81
CA PHE A 477 11.88 16.38 -8.51
C PHE A 477 12.69 15.67 -7.41
N LEU A 478 13.04 14.40 -7.58
CA LEU A 478 13.81 13.64 -6.58
C LEU A 478 15.22 14.22 -6.37
N SER A 479 15.89 14.66 -7.45
CA SER A 479 17.20 15.33 -7.35
C SER A 479 17.09 16.64 -6.57
N TRP A 480 16.01 17.40 -6.79
CA TRP A 480 15.74 18.63 -6.03
C TRP A 480 15.46 18.32 -4.56
N VAL A 481 14.66 17.30 -4.24
CA VAL A 481 14.40 16.89 -2.85
C VAL A 481 15.68 16.43 -2.13
N GLY A 482 16.64 15.84 -2.85
CA GLY A 482 17.97 15.52 -2.32
C GLY A 482 18.63 14.24 -2.83
N TYR A 483 17.93 13.45 -3.66
CA TYR A 483 18.46 12.19 -4.17
C TYR A 483 19.72 12.42 -5.03
N ARG A 484 20.65 11.48 -4.97
CA ARG A 484 21.81 11.42 -5.88
C ARG A 484 21.54 10.40 -6.99
N LEU A 485 21.24 10.89 -8.20
CA LEU A 485 20.84 10.07 -9.36
C LEU A 485 21.88 10.07 -10.51
N SER A 486 23.07 10.65 -10.32
CA SER A 486 23.96 11.04 -11.42
C SER A 486 24.93 9.95 -11.89
N PRO A 487 25.14 9.76 -13.21
CA PRO A 487 24.40 10.40 -14.32
C PRO A 487 23.05 9.73 -14.58
N VAL A 488 22.00 10.53 -14.86
CA VAL A 488 20.66 10.01 -15.15
C VAL A 488 20.58 9.53 -16.59
N VAL A 489 20.19 8.27 -16.79
CA VAL A 489 19.73 7.76 -18.10
C VAL A 489 18.21 7.82 -18.12
N GLN A 490 17.66 8.73 -18.92
CA GLN A 490 16.24 8.98 -18.96
C GLN A 490 15.51 7.85 -19.69
N THR A 491 14.51 7.26 -19.03
CA THR A 491 13.65 6.21 -19.62
C THR A 491 12.22 6.70 -19.85
N GLY A 492 11.88 7.90 -19.35
CA GLY A 492 10.53 8.43 -19.37
C GLY A 492 9.65 7.91 -18.23
N SER A 493 10.07 6.85 -17.53
CA SER A 493 9.44 6.27 -16.33
C SER A 493 10.50 5.71 -15.38
N ASN A 494 11.51 6.52 -15.02
CA ASN A 494 12.63 6.06 -14.18
C ASN A 494 12.18 5.62 -12.78
N PHE A 495 11.14 6.26 -12.24
CA PHE A 495 10.57 5.97 -10.93
C PHE A 495 9.05 5.99 -11.02
N GLY A 496 8.44 4.99 -10.37
CA GLY A 496 7.00 4.93 -10.15
C GLY A 496 6.44 6.09 -9.32
N SER A 497 5.12 6.19 -9.30
CA SER A 497 4.32 7.11 -8.48
C SER A 497 4.39 6.87 -6.96
N GLU A 498 4.86 5.71 -6.49
CA GLU A 498 4.91 5.33 -5.07
C GLU A 498 6.33 5.22 -4.47
N VAL A 499 7.27 6.06 -4.91
CA VAL A 499 8.63 6.10 -4.33
C VAL A 499 8.69 6.90 -3.02
N THR A 500 9.36 6.34 -2.00
CA THR A 500 9.57 6.98 -0.69
C THR A 500 10.96 6.71 -0.12
N THR A 501 11.42 7.61 0.77
CA THR A 501 12.67 7.47 1.53
C THR A 501 12.51 8.12 2.90
N THR A 502 13.25 7.65 3.90
CA THR A 502 13.29 8.36 5.20
C THR A 502 14.11 9.65 5.12
N ASN A 503 15.22 9.66 4.38
CA ASN A 503 16.09 10.83 4.22
C ASN A 503 16.63 10.95 2.78
N PRO A 504 16.20 11.93 1.98
CA PRO A 504 16.51 11.98 0.56
C PRO A 504 17.99 12.28 0.27
N VAL A 505 18.66 13.08 1.10
CA VAL A 505 20.08 13.46 0.92
C VAL A 505 21.02 12.27 1.10
N LEU A 506 20.56 11.23 1.78
CA LEU A 506 21.30 9.99 2.02
C LEU A 506 20.87 8.85 1.10
N THR A 507 20.03 9.12 0.10
CA THR A 507 19.62 8.15 -0.92
C THR A 507 20.38 8.40 -2.22
N SER A 508 20.98 7.34 -2.75
CA SER A 508 21.57 7.34 -4.09
C SER A 508 21.06 6.18 -4.93
N VAL A 509 20.80 6.43 -6.20
CA VAL A 509 20.38 5.44 -7.18
C VAL A 509 21.30 5.56 -8.39
N GLY A 510 21.93 4.46 -8.77
CA GLY A 510 22.91 4.43 -9.85
C GLY A 510 22.31 4.66 -11.23
N SER A 511 23.19 4.99 -12.18
CA SER A 511 22.83 5.26 -13.57
C SER A 511 22.14 4.07 -14.25
N GLY A 512 21.14 4.34 -15.08
CA GLY A 512 20.42 3.29 -15.83
C GLY A 512 19.49 2.42 -14.98
N THR A 513 19.35 2.72 -13.68
CA THR A 513 18.42 1.99 -12.81
C THR A 513 16.99 2.47 -13.02
N MET A 514 16.06 1.51 -13.13
CA MET A 514 14.62 1.74 -13.23
C MET A 514 13.93 1.21 -11.97
N VAL A 515 12.98 1.98 -11.47
CA VAL A 515 12.27 1.70 -10.22
C VAL A 515 10.77 1.74 -10.48
N ALA A 516 10.10 0.62 -10.25
CA ALA A 516 8.65 0.51 -10.28
C ALA A 516 8.01 1.07 -8.98
N ASP A 517 6.72 0.84 -8.79
CA ASP A 517 5.98 1.43 -7.68
C ASP A 517 6.30 0.84 -6.30
N GLY A 518 6.23 1.66 -5.26
CA GLY A 518 6.36 1.16 -3.88
C GLY A 518 7.81 0.89 -3.46
N LEU A 519 8.81 1.51 -4.09
CA LEU A 519 10.14 1.55 -3.49
C LEU A 519 10.10 2.35 -2.18
N ASN A 520 10.54 1.72 -1.10
CA ASN A 520 10.75 2.37 0.19
C ASN A 520 12.22 2.24 0.62
N VAL A 521 12.98 3.33 0.53
CA VAL A 521 14.39 3.36 0.95
C VAL A 521 14.49 3.57 2.46
N ILE A 522 14.88 2.53 3.18
CA ILE A 522 15.01 2.50 4.63
C ILE A 522 16.44 2.89 5.00
N ASN A 523 16.67 4.19 5.16
CA ASN A 523 17.99 4.72 5.49
C ASN A 523 18.09 5.26 6.92
N ASP A 524 17.19 4.80 7.79
CA ASP A 524 17.22 5.03 9.22
C ASP A 524 17.10 3.72 10.02
N GLU A 525 18.03 3.53 10.93
CA GLU A 525 18.05 2.43 11.87
C GLU A 525 17.61 2.96 13.22
N VAL A 526 16.75 2.22 13.92
CA VAL A 526 16.11 2.70 15.14
C VAL A 526 16.04 1.58 16.17
N SER A 527 16.40 1.91 17.40
CA SER A 527 16.15 1.12 18.60
C SER A 527 15.18 1.86 19.54
N SER A 528 14.85 1.28 20.68
CA SER A 528 13.95 1.89 21.67
C SER A 528 14.54 3.09 22.42
N THR A 529 15.79 3.45 22.12
CA THR A 529 16.51 4.55 22.78
C THR A 529 17.30 5.44 21.82
N SER A 530 17.55 5.00 20.59
CA SER A 530 18.42 5.71 19.66
C SER A 530 17.98 5.52 18.20
N PHE A 531 18.46 6.40 17.34
CA PHE A 531 18.37 6.24 15.90
C PHE A 531 19.65 6.71 15.22
N ARG A 532 19.89 6.18 14.03
CA ARG A 532 20.99 6.54 13.14
C ARG A 532 20.43 6.66 11.72
N VAL A 533 20.88 7.65 10.96
CA VAL A 533 20.61 7.75 9.53
C VAL A 533 21.88 7.42 8.77
N SER A 534 21.80 6.52 7.79
CA SER A 534 22.95 6.01 7.04
C SER A 534 22.72 6.21 5.55
N ARG A 535 23.78 6.12 4.74
CA ARG A 535 23.62 6.17 3.28
C ARG A 535 23.01 4.86 2.78
N ALA A 536 22.03 4.95 1.89
CA ALA A 536 21.48 3.83 1.15
C ALA A 536 21.72 4.05 -0.35
N ALA A 537 22.41 3.10 -0.97
CA ALA A 537 22.78 3.16 -2.38
C ALA A 537 22.21 1.95 -3.12
N ILE A 538 21.47 2.21 -4.20
CA ILE A 538 21.06 1.22 -5.19
C ILE A 538 22.06 1.31 -6.35
N GLY A 539 22.67 0.20 -6.74
CA GLY A 539 23.64 0.14 -7.83
C GLY A 539 23.06 0.57 -9.18
N PRO A 540 23.91 0.88 -10.18
CA PRO A 540 23.52 1.16 -11.56
C PRO A 540 22.96 -0.07 -12.29
N ARG A 541 22.16 0.19 -13.34
CA ARG A 541 21.54 -0.81 -14.22
C ARG A 541 20.64 -1.82 -13.48
N ASN A 542 20.17 -1.45 -12.29
CA ASN A 542 19.24 -2.28 -11.53
C ASN A 542 17.82 -2.10 -12.04
N PHE A 543 17.01 -3.14 -11.88
CA PHE A 543 15.55 -3.03 -11.97
C PHE A 543 14.97 -3.29 -10.58
N VAL A 544 14.20 -2.35 -10.06
CA VAL A 544 13.54 -2.50 -8.74
C VAL A 544 12.04 -2.63 -8.96
N GLY A 545 11.51 -3.82 -8.78
CA GLY A 545 10.10 -4.14 -8.93
C GLY A 545 9.23 -3.60 -7.79
N ASN A 546 7.94 -3.91 -7.85
CA ASN A 546 6.97 -3.27 -6.98
C ASN A 546 7.12 -3.69 -5.52
N TYR A 547 6.87 -2.75 -4.61
CA TYR A 547 6.83 -3.00 -3.17
C TYR A 547 8.13 -3.61 -2.62
N VAL A 548 9.27 -3.03 -2.98
CA VAL A 548 10.59 -3.38 -2.43
C VAL A 548 10.99 -2.42 -1.30
N ALA A 549 11.25 -2.98 -0.13
CA ALA A 549 11.86 -2.27 0.99
C ALA A 549 13.38 -2.38 0.89
N TYR A 550 14.07 -1.27 0.62
CA TYR A 550 15.52 -1.24 0.39
C TYR A 550 16.27 -0.63 1.60
N PRO A 551 16.87 -1.44 2.48
CA PRO A 551 17.59 -0.96 3.65
C PRO A 551 18.98 -0.41 3.34
N ALA A 552 19.46 0.51 4.18
CA ALA A 552 20.87 0.88 4.22
C ALA A 552 21.73 -0.37 4.46
N GLY A 553 22.85 -0.50 3.75
CA GLY A 553 23.68 -1.71 3.80
C GLY A 553 23.07 -2.94 3.11
N GLY A 554 22.07 -2.75 2.23
CA GLY A 554 21.59 -3.82 1.35
C GLY A 554 22.73 -4.45 0.53
N ARG A 555 22.71 -5.78 0.39
CA ARG A 555 23.76 -6.59 -0.24
C ARG A 555 23.47 -6.86 -1.71
N THR A 556 23.24 -5.78 -2.45
CA THR A 556 23.00 -5.77 -3.90
C THR A 556 23.88 -4.69 -4.52
N GLY A 557 24.71 -5.08 -5.49
CA GLY A 557 25.55 -4.18 -6.28
C GLY A 557 24.91 -3.86 -7.63
N ASP A 558 25.70 -3.99 -8.68
CA ASP A 558 25.34 -3.58 -10.05
C ASP A 558 24.50 -4.62 -10.79
N ASN A 559 23.67 -4.12 -11.71
CA ASN A 559 22.88 -4.93 -12.65
C ASN A 559 22.03 -6.03 -11.99
N CYS A 560 21.36 -5.70 -10.88
CA CYS A 560 20.46 -6.60 -10.19
C CYS A 560 18.98 -6.36 -10.53
N LEU A 561 18.19 -7.43 -10.64
CA LEU A 561 16.74 -7.37 -10.73
C LEU A 561 16.14 -7.70 -9.35
N LEU A 562 15.48 -6.76 -8.70
CA LEU A 562 14.75 -7.00 -7.45
C LEU A 562 13.28 -7.22 -7.81
N ALA A 563 12.79 -8.44 -7.70
CA ALA A 563 11.42 -8.76 -8.07
C ALA A 563 10.39 -8.14 -7.10
N ILE A 564 9.11 -8.22 -7.48
CA ILE A 564 8.00 -7.74 -6.64
C ILE A 564 8.08 -8.37 -5.24
N LYS A 565 7.96 -7.54 -4.20
CA LYS A 565 8.06 -7.94 -2.78
C LYS A 565 9.34 -8.69 -2.41
N ALA A 566 10.42 -8.58 -3.20
CA ALA A 566 11.69 -9.19 -2.85
C ALA A 566 12.26 -8.57 -1.56
N MET A 567 12.70 -9.42 -0.63
CA MET A 567 13.44 -8.98 0.54
C MET A 567 14.87 -8.68 0.15
N VAL A 568 15.36 -7.47 0.43
CA VAL A 568 16.76 -7.12 0.17
C VAL A 568 17.63 -7.62 1.35
N PRO A 569 18.59 -8.52 1.12
CA PRO A 569 19.47 -9.03 2.18
C PRO A 569 20.38 -7.90 2.71
N ILE A 570 20.72 -7.96 3.99
CA ILE A 570 21.61 -6.97 4.65
C ILE A 570 22.94 -7.56 5.12
N ASP A 571 23.09 -8.86 5.00
CA ASP A 571 24.24 -9.67 5.34
C ASP A 571 24.58 -10.65 4.20
N GLY A 572 25.71 -11.34 4.34
CA GLY A 572 26.26 -12.20 3.30
C GLY A 572 26.92 -11.42 2.16
N GLN A 573 27.11 -12.12 1.04
CA GLN A 573 27.80 -11.59 -0.14
C GLN A 573 26.96 -10.53 -0.87
N VAL A 574 27.65 -9.54 -1.43
CA VAL A 574 27.04 -8.56 -2.34
C VAL A 574 26.74 -9.28 -3.65
N ARG A 575 25.48 -9.19 -4.09
CA ARG A 575 25.01 -9.82 -5.31
C ARG A 575 25.06 -8.85 -6.48
N GLU A 576 25.58 -9.30 -7.62
CA GLU A 576 25.73 -8.50 -8.84
C GLU A 576 25.37 -9.36 -10.05
N GLY A 577 24.72 -8.76 -11.06
CA GLY A 577 24.37 -9.47 -12.29
C GLY A 577 23.32 -10.57 -12.13
N VAL A 578 22.56 -10.58 -11.02
CA VAL A 578 21.54 -11.59 -10.70
C VAL A 578 20.19 -10.95 -10.44
N GLY A 579 19.11 -11.73 -10.56
CA GLY A 579 17.82 -11.37 -10.00
C GLY A 579 17.63 -11.89 -8.58
N LEU A 580 16.80 -11.23 -7.79
CA LEU A 580 16.39 -11.62 -6.45
C LEU A 580 14.87 -11.69 -6.37
N LEU A 581 14.37 -12.81 -5.90
CA LEU A 581 12.94 -13.06 -5.69
C LEU A 581 12.69 -13.62 -4.29
N GLY A 582 11.52 -13.32 -3.74
CA GLY A 582 11.04 -13.94 -2.52
C GLY A 582 11.44 -13.25 -1.23
N SER A 583 10.89 -13.78 -0.15
CA SER A 583 11.20 -13.43 1.23
C SER A 583 11.11 -14.73 2.04
N PRO A 584 12.23 -15.36 2.46
CA PRO A 584 13.61 -14.93 2.27
C PRO A 584 14.03 -14.91 0.78
N PRO A 585 15.02 -14.08 0.40
CA PRO A 585 15.40 -13.92 -0.99
C PRO A 585 16.22 -15.11 -1.48
N PHE A 586 16.02 -15.47 -2.74
CA PHE A 586 16.87 -16.39 -3.49
C PHE A 586 17.16 -15.81 -4.87
N GLU A 587 18.24 -16.29 -5.48
CA GLU A 587 18.70 -15.82 -6.78
C GLU A 587 17.87 -16.41 -7.91
N ILE A 588 17.59 -15.58 -8.90
CA ILE A 588 16.97 -15.94 -10.18
C ILE A 588 17.81 -15.33 -11.32
N PRO A 589 17.66 -15.79 -12.56
CA PRO A 589 18.32 -15.17 -13.71
C PRO A 589 18.00 -13.66 -13.81
N ARG A 590 19.00 -12.84 -14.18
CA ARG A 590 18.84 -11.38 -14.31
C ARG A 590 17.92 -10.96 -15.46
N SER A 591 17.92 -11.71 -16.56
CA SER A 591 17.12 -11.43 -17.74
C SER A 591 16.75 -12.72 -18.45
N VAL A 592 15.61 -12.73 -19.14
CA VAL A 592 15.18 -13.82 -20.03
C VAL A 592 15.10 -13.24 -21.45
N GLU A 593 15.59 -13.98 -22.46
CA GLU A 593 15.83 -13.47 -23.83
C GLU A 593 14.62 -12.78 -24.50
N ARG A 594 13.39 -13.13 -24.09
CA ARG A 594 12.14 -12.63 -24.69
C ARG A 594 11.87 -11.13 -24.45
N ASP A 595 12.56 -10.50 -23.50
CA ASP A 595 12.39 -9.06 -23.18
C ASP A 595 13.21 -8.12 -24.08
N SER A 596 14.10 -8.66 -24.93
CA SER A 596 14.96 -7.87 -25.85
C SER A 596 14.23 -7.31 -27.08
N ARG A 597 12.98 -7.72 -27.32
CA ARG A 597 12.18 -7.36 -28.52
C ARG A 597 12.09 -5.84 -28.74
N TYR A 598 12.11 -5.05 -27.68
CA TYR A 598 11.96 -3.59 -27.73
C TYR A 598 13.26 -2.81 -27.48
N ASP A 599 14.43 -3.47 -27.46
CA ASP A 599 15.69 -2.80 -27.11
C ASP A 599 16.09 -1.70 -28.10
N HIS A 600 15.68 -1.83 -29.37
CA HIS A 600 15.87 -0.80 -30.39
C HIS A 600 15.17 0.53 -30.05
N LEU A 601 14.12 0.52 -29.22
CA LEU A 601 13.42 1.75 -28.77
C LEU A 601 14.14 2.43 -27.59
N ARG A 602 15.11 1.76 -26.96
CA ARG A 602 15.81 2.23 -25.76
C ARG A 602 17.07 3.02 -26.06
N THR A 603 17.41 3.22 -27.34
CA THR A 603 18.65 3.89 -27.74
C THR A 603 18.45 4.87 -28.90
N GLY A 604 19.44 5.74 -29.11
CA GLY A 604 19.54 6.60 -30.29
C GLY A 604 18.36 7.56 -30.51
N GLU A 605 17.96 7.71 -31.77
CA GLU A 605 16.92 8.64 -32.18
C GLU A 605 15.50 8.14 -31.85
N ALA A 606 15.28 6.83 -31.85
CA ALA A 606 14.01 6.23 -31.44
C ALA A 606 13.65 6.63 -30.00
N LEU A 607 14.61 6.49 -29.07
CA LEU A 607 14.44 6.92 -27.69
C LEU A 607 14.13 8.43 -27.60
N ARG A 608 14.91 9.28 -28.28
CA ARG A 608 14.70 10.74 -28.23
C ARG A 608 13.29 11.14 -28.69
N ARG A 609 12.80 10.55 -29.78
CA ARG A 609 11.44 10.78 -30.29
C ARG A 609 10.37 10.24 -29.33
N GLY A 610 10.57 9.02 -28.82
CA GLY A 610 9.68 8.39 -27.84
C GLY A 610 9.55 9.22 -26.56
N LEU A 611 10.67 9.68 -25.98
CA LEU A 611 10.67 10.54 -24.81
C LEU A 611 9.99 11.89 -25.04
N ALA A 612 10.23 12.52 -26.20
CA ALA A 612 9.57 13.79 -26.53
C ALA A 612 8.05 13.63 -26.64
N ALA A 613 7.59 12.54 -27.29
CA ALA A 613 6.17 12.23 -27.41
C ALA A 613 5.55 11.89 -26.05
N LYS A 614 6.20 11.03 -25.27
CA LYS A 614 5.78 10.66 -23.91
C LYS A 614 5.69 11.88 -23.00
N ASN A 615 6.66 12.78 -23.02
CA ASN A 615 6.65 13.99 -22.19
C ASN A 615 5.48 14.92 -22.55
N ARG A 616 5.16 15.10 -23.84
CA ARG A 616 3.96 15.85 -24.24
C ARG A 616 2.68 15.20 -23.72
N PHE A 617 2.61 13.88 -23.77
CA PHE A 617 1.47 13.13 -23.22
C PHE A 617 1.37 13.29 -21.70
N ASN A 618 2.50 13.18 -20.99
CA ASN A 618 2.60 13.30 -19.55
C ASN A 618 2.21 14.69 -19.04
N VAL A 619 2.59 15.78 -19.73
CA VAL A 619 2.13 17.13 -19.38
C VAL A 619 0.61 17.24 -19.44
N ARG A 620 -0.02 16.66 -20.49
CA ARG A 620 -1.49 16.62 -20.59
C ARG A 620 -2.10 15.78 -19.47
N THR A 621 -1.52 14.62 -19.17
CA THR A 621 -1.96 13.77 -18.06
C THR A 621 -1.86 14.49 -16.71
N ILE A 622 -0.78 15.22 -16.45
CA ILE A 622 -0.62 16.04 -15.24
C ILE A 622 -1.66 17.15 -15.19
N GLY A 623 -1.91 17.83 -16.32
CA GLY A 623 -2.97 18.84 -16.42
C GLY A 623 -4.36 18.28 -16.09
N ILE A 624 -4.71 17.13 -16.66
CA ILE A 624 -5.97 16.41 -16.38
C ILE A 624 -6.03 15.99 -14.90
N PHE A 625 -4.94 15.45 -14.36
CA PHE A 625 -4.85 15.07 -12.95
C PHE A 625 -5.08 16.27 -12.03
N LEU A 626 -4.37 17.38 -12.23
CA LEU A 626 -4.54 18.57 -11.39
C LEU A 626 -5.94 19.17 -11.54
N LEU A 627 -6.47 19.25 -12.77
CA LEU A 627 -7.82 19.74 -13.05
C LEU A 627 -8.90 18.90 -12.36
N THR A 628 -8.83 17.58 -12.49
CA THR A 628 -9.82 16.67 -11.89
C THR A 628 -9.75 16.68 -10.36
N ARG A 629 -8.55 16.80 -9.78
CA ARG A 629 -8.37 16.91 -8.32
C ARG A 629 -8.86 18.25 -7.78
N TRP A 630 -8.57 19.35 -8.48
CA TRP A 630 -9.11 20.66 -8.15
C TRP A 630 -10.63 20.68 -8.27
N LEU A 631 -11.21 20.16 -9.35
CA LEU A 631 -12.66 20.10 -9.53
C LEU A 631 -13.32 19.30 -8.40
N GLY A 632 -12.68 18.24 -7.90
CA GLY A 632 -13.15 17.54 -6.71
C GLY A 632 -13.14 18.42 -5.44
N VAL A 633 -12.10 19.24 -5.24
CA VAL A 633 -12.06 20.23 -4.13
C VAL A 633 -13.13 21.29 -4.32
N PHE A 634 -13.31 21.81 -5.55
CA PHE A 634 -14.37 22.75 -5.89
C PHE A 634 -15.76 22.20 -5.56
N LEU A 635 -16.06 20.95 -5.92
CA LEU A 635 -17.34 20.32 -5.60
C LEU A 635 -17.59 20.25 -4.09
N VAL A 636 -16.59 19.87 -3.30
CA VAL A 636 -16.70 19.84 -1.84
C VAL A 636 -16.90 21.24 -1.27
N VAL A 637 -16.08 22.22 -1.68
CA VAL A 637 -16.21 23.62 -1.26
C VAL A 637 -17.58 24.20 -1.65
N LEU A 638 -18.08 23.90 -2.84
CA LEU A 638 -19.39 24.36 -3.30
C LEU A 638 -20.51 23.79 -2.43
N ILE A 639 -20.45 22.50 -2.09
CA ILE A 639 -21.43 21.85 -1.19
C ILE A 639 -21.36 22.50 0.21
N ASP A 640 -20.16 22.71 0.74
CA ASP A 640 -19.96 23.28 2.08
C ASP A 640 -20.43 24.75 2.14
N LEU A 641 -20.11 25.56 1.14
CA LEU A 641 -20.58 26.95 1.07
C LEU A 641 -22.09 27.04 0.83
N ALA A 642 -22.67 26.16 0.00
CA ALA A 642 -24.11 26.09 -0.19
C ALA A 642 -24.83 25.75 1.12
N ALA A 643 -24.27 24.82 1.89
CA ALA A 643 -24.81 24.44 3.19
C ALA A 643 -24.81 25.62 4.17
N LEU A 644 -23.70 26.38 4.24
CA LEU A 644 -23.58 27.54 5.12
C LEU A 644 -24.47 28.72 4.69
N ALA A 645 -24.58 28.98 3.38
CA ALA A 645 -25.28 30.15 2.86
C ALA A 645 -26.81 30.01 2.84
N VAL A 646 -27.31 28.78 2.63
CA VAL A 646 -28.75 28.52 2.43
C VAL A 646 -29.43 27.97 3.68
N PHE A 647 -28.67 27.29 4.56
CA PHE A 647 -29.23 26.46 5.62
C PHE A 647 -28.64 26.78 7.01
N TYR A 648 -28.89 27.99 7.55
CA TYR A 648 -28.34 28.43 8.85
C TYR A 648 -29.24 28.11 10.08
N ASP A 649 -30.52 27.82 9.86
CA ASP A 649 -31.59 27.58 10.85
C ASP A 649 -31.58 26.16 11.48
N VAL A 650 -32.48 25.85 12.42
CA VAL A 650 -32.53 24.53 13.12
C VAL A 650 -32.77 23.36 12.17
N PHE A 651 -33.67 23.48 11.19
CA PHE A 651 -33.91 22.44 10.16
C PHE A 651 -32.70 22.27 9.22
N ALA A 652 -31.84 23.28 9.23
CA ALA A 652 -30.79 23.53 8.29
C ALA A 652 -29.46 22.87 8.73
N HIS A 653 -29.32 22.60 10.03
CA HIS A 653 -28.25 21.75 10.59
C HIS A 653 -28.33 20.30 10.07
N ALA A 654 -29.56 19.75 9.97
CA ALA A 654 -29.78 18.41 9.44
C ALA A 654 -29.44 18.32 7.95
N VAL A 655 -29.80 19.36 7.19
CA VAL A 655 -29.46 19.48 5.77
C VAL A 655 -27.94 19.65 5.59
N MET A 656 -27.28 20.50 6.37
CA MET A 656 -25.83 20.68 6.31
C MET A 656 -25.08 19.40 6.69
N ALA A 657 -25.54 18.66 7.68
CA ALA A 657 -25.01 17.35 8.03
C ALA A 657 -25.17 16.31 6.91
N ALA A 658 -26.34 16.28 6.27
CA ALA A 658 -26.60 15.41 5.15
C ALA A 658 -25.70 15.76 3.95
N LEU A 659 -25.53 17.05 3.64
CA LEU A 659 -24.65 17.54 2.60
C LEU A 659 -23.17 17.24 2.89
N PHE A 660 -22.72 17.44 4.14
CA PHE A 660 -21.38 17.09 4.57
C PHE A 660 -21.11 15.58 4.49
N ALA A 661 -22.06 14.76 4.95
CA ALA A 661 -21.98 13.31 4.80
C ALA A 661 -21.96 12.91 3.30
N LEU A 662 -22.76 13.58 2.48
CA LEU A 662 -22.83 13.33 1.04
C LEU A 662 -21.51 13.70 0.34
N SER A 663 -20.72 14.64 0.85
CA SER A 663 -19.44 15.05 0.23
C SER A 663 -18.47 13.89 0.01
N ALA A 664 -18.34 12.96 0.96
CA ALA A 664 -17.47 11.79 0.83
C ALA A 664 -17.96 10.81 -0.23
N VAL A 665 -19.28 10.63 -0.32
CA VAL A 665 -19.93 9.80 -1.35
C VAL A 665 -19.77 10.44 -2.72
N VAL A 666 -20.05 11.74 -2.84
CA VAL A 666 -19.89 12.52 -4.06
C VAL A 666 -18.45 12.47 -4.54
N ALA A 667 -17.47 12.62 -3.65
CA ALA A 667 -16.07 12.49 -4.01
C ALA A 667 -15.76 11.10 -4.58
N ALA A 668 -16.13 10.02 -3.87
CA ALA A 668 -15.87 8.66 -4.34
C ALA A 668 -16.54 8.36 -5.69
N VAL A 669 -17.80 8.76 -5.87
CA VAL A 669 -18.54 8.58 -7.12
C VAL A 669 -17.94 9.44 -8.23
N TYR A 670 -17.64 10.71 -7.97
CA TYR A 670 -17.02 11.61 -8.94
C TYR A 670 -15.71 11.05 -9.48
N TYR A 671 -14.78 10.64 -8.61
CA TYR A 671 -13.49 10.11 -9.07
C TYR A 671 -13.65 8.74 -9.76
N ALA A 672 -14.63 7.92 -9.35
CA ALA A 672 -14.97 6.71 -10.08
C ALA A 672 -15.50 7.00 -11.49
N LEU A 673 -16.37 8.00 -11.64
CA LEU A 673 -16.89 8.42 -12.95
C LEU A 673 -15.80 9.04 -13.83
N VAL A 674 -14.86 9.79 -13.24
CA VAL A 674 -13.70 10.34 -13.97
C VAL A 674 -12.85 9.20 -14.54
N GLU A 675 -12.47 8.22 -13.72
CA GLU A 675 -11.71 7.06 -14.22
C GLU A 675 -12.51 6.30 -15.27
N ARG A 676 -13.78 5.98 -15.00
CA ARG A 676 -14.63 5.21 -15.91
C ARG A 676 -14.83 5.92 -17.25
N GLY A 677 -15.03 7.24 -17.22
CA GLY A 677 -15.17 8.07 -18.42
C GLY A 677 -13.89 8.07 -19.25
N LEU A 678 -12.73 8.25 -18.62
CA LEU A 678 -11.45 8.19 -19.33
C LEU A 678 -11.14 6.78 -19.84
N GLN A 679 -11.42 5.75 -19.06
CA GLN A 679 -11.27 4.37 -19.51
C GLN A 679 -12.13 4.08 -20.75
N ALA A 680 -13.36 4.60 -20.81
CA ALA A 680 -14.25 4.44 -21.97
C ALA A 680 -13.77 5.19 -23.23
N LEU A 681 -12.98 6.26 -23.06
CA LEU A 681 -12.44 7.07 -24.16
C LEU A 681 -11.14 6.53 -24.75
N GLY A 682 -10.43 5.65 -24.04
CA GLY A 682 -9.14 5.13 -24.47
C GLY A 682 -9.13 3.66 -24.83
N PRO A 683 -7.98 3.17 -25.34
CA PRO A 683 -7.84 1.78 -25.72
C PRO A 683 -7.92 0.85 -24.49
N PRO A 684 -8.36 -0.40 -24.67
CA PRO A 684 -8.23 -1.41 -23.63
C PRO A 684 -6.74 -1.66 -23.31
N PRO A 685 -6.40 -2.07 -22.07
CA PRO A 685 -5.02 -2.37 -21.71
C PRO A 685 -4.40 -3.41 -22.66
N PRO A 686 -3.22 -3.14 -23.24
CA PRO A 686 -2.56 -4.07 -24.13
C PRO A 686 -1.99 -5.27 -23.36
N ALA A 687 -2.02 -6.46 -23.96
CA ALA A 687 -1.46 -7.66 -23.34
C ALA A 687 0.07 -7.55 -23.14
N ILE A 688 0.76 -6.97 -24.12
CA ILE A 688 2.19 -6.66 -24.06
C ILE A 688 2.50 -5.44 -24.93
N CYS A 689 3.29 -4.49 -24.44
CA CYS A 689 3.72 -3.31 -25.18
C CYS A 689 5.00 -2.71 -24.57
N SER A 690 5.64 -1.79 -25.28
CA SER A 690 6.78 -1.03 -24.75
C SER A 690 6.32 0.20 -23.97
N ILE A 691 7.10 0.64 -22.97
CA ILE A 691 6.82 1.90 -22.24
C ILE A 691 6.85 3.17 -23.12
N TYR A 692 7.32 3.05 -24.36
CA TYR A 692 7.38 4.13 -25.35
C TYR A 692 6.21 4.12 -26.34
N GLU A 693 5.26 3.20 -26.20
CA GLU A 693 4.10 3.12 -27.06
C GLU A 693 2.90 3.90 -26.46
N PRO A 694 2.08 4.58 -27.28
CA PRO A 694 0.95 5.38 -26.78
C PRO A 694 -0.09 4.61 -25.96
N ASP A 695 -0.30 3.33 -26.27
CA ASP A 695 -1.25 2.47 -25.56
C ASP A 695 -0.87 2.32 -24.08
N PHE A 696 0.43 2.19 -23.80
CA PHE A 696 0.95 2.16 -22.43
C PHE A 696 0.73 3.48 -21.68
N TRP A 697 0.95 4.61 -22.35
CA TRP A 697 0.78 5.91 -21.70
C TRP A 697 -0.66 6.14 -21.26
N TRP A 698 -1.63 5.54 -21.95
CA TRP A 698 -3.02 5.55 -21.51
C TRP A 698 -3.23 4.80 -20.20
N VAL A 699 -2.58 3.64 -20.04
CA VAL A 699 -2.59 2.88 -18.79
C VAL A 699 -1.96 3.70 -17.65
N GLU A 700 -0.78 4.30 -17.86
CA GLU A 700 -0.12 5.18 -16.87
C GLU A 700 -1.03 6.36 -16.45
N ARG A 701 -1.79 6.93 -17.38
CA ARG A 701 -2.76 7.99 -17.07
C ARG A 701 -3.85 7.51 -16.13
N LEU A 702 -4.39 6.32 -16.35
CA LEU A 702 -5.44 5.77 -15.50
C LEU A 702 -4.91 5.49 -14.08
N TRP A 703 -3.70 4.95 -13.94
CA TRP A 703 -3.06 4.74 -12.63
C TRP A 703 -2.99 6.04 -11.80
N LYS A 704 -2.65 7.17 -12.42
CA LYS A 704 -2.62 8.48 -11.75
C LYS A 704 -3.99 8.96 -11.27
N LEU A 705 -5.04 8.59 -11.99
CA LEU A 705 -6.41 9.04 -11.74
C LEU A 705 -7.19 8.11 -10.81
N HIS A 706 -6.62 6.95 -10.46
CA HIS A 706 -7.27 5.91 -9.69
C HIS A 706 -7.88 6.44 -8.36
N PRO A 707 -9.14 6.08 -8.01
CA PRO A 707 -9.91 6.66 -6.91
C PRO A 707 -9.66 5.99 -5.55
N ILE A 708 -8.72 5.04 -5.46
CA ILE A 708 -8.53 4.18 -4.28
C ILE A 708 -8.53 4.92 -2.93
N LYS A 709 -7.92 6.11 -2.85
CA LYS A 709 -7.88 6.91 -1.61
C LYS A 709 -9.27 7.27 -1.08
N PHE A 710 -10.25 7.45 -1.96
CA PHE A 710 -11.65 7.72 -1.58
C PHE A 710 -12.42 6.43 -1.33
N PHE A 711 -12.06 5.33 -2.00
CA PHE A 711 -12.71 4.04 -1.76
C PHE A 711 -12.40 3.49 -0.37
N HIS A 712 -11.25 3.82 0.21
CA HIS A 712 -10.90 3.45 1.59
C HIS A 712 -11.87 3.99 2.66
N ILE A 713 -12.63 5.04 2.36
CA ILE A 713 -13.71 5.53 3.24
C ILE A 713 -14.80 4.46 3.43
N PHE A 714 -14.95 3.57 2.45
CA PHE A 714 -15.99 2.53 2.40
C PHE A 714 -15.48 1.15 2.84
N ASP A 715 -14.29 1.06 3.43
CA ASP A 715 -13.68 -0.20 3.86
C ASP A 715 -14.59 -0.98 4.85
N GLY A 716 -14.95 -2.20 4.48
CA GLY A 716 -15.85 -3.08 5.22
C GLY A 716 -17.34 -2.74 5.08
N THR A 717 -17.73 -1.96 4.07
CA THR A 717 -19.14 -1.67 3.79
C THR A 717 -19.63 -2.38 2.51
N PRO A 718 -20.95 -2.64 2.38
CA PRO A 718 -21.54 -3.13 1.12
C PRO A 718 -21.26 -2.25 -0.10
N PHE A 719 -21.09 -0.94 0.12
CA PHE A 719 -21.03 0.07 -0.93
C PHE A 719 -19.73 0.05 -1.72
N LYS A 720 -18.61 -0.39 -1.12
CA LYS A 720 -17.32 -0.46 -1.81
C LYS A 720 -17.36 -1.39 -3.02
N SER A 721 -18.09 -2.50 -2.93
CA SER A 721 -18.32 -3.41 -4.06
C SER A 721 -19.06 -2.73 -5.22
N VAL A 722 -19.97 -1.80 -4.93
CA VAL A 722 -20.70 -1.03 -5.96
C VAL A 722 -19.74 -0.06 -6.67
N LEU A 723 -18.89 0.62 -5.91
CA LEU A 723 -17.87 1.53 -6.45
C LEU A 723 -16.87 0.79 -7.36
N TRP A 724 -16.44 -0.41 -7.00
CA TRP A 724 -15.61 -1.24 -7.88
C TRP A 724 -16.31 -1.63 -9.18
N ARG A 725 -17.60 -1.99 -9.13
CA ARG A 725 -18.38 -2.27 -10.34
C ARG A 725 -18.54 -1.03 -11.22
N LEU A 726 -18.68 0.15 -10.62
CA LEU A 726 -18.81 1.41 -11.34
C LEU A 726 -17.59 1.69 -12.24
N ILE A 727 -16.39 1.29 -11.80
CA ILE A 727 -15.15 1.43 -12.58
C ILE A 727 -14.78 0.17 -13.39
N GLY A 728 -15.69 -0.79 -13.52
CA GLY A 728 -15.58 -1.91 -14.45
C GLY A 728 -15.08 -3.24 -13.87
N ALA A 729 -14.85 -3.35 -12.57
CA ALA A 729 -14.54 -4.64 -11.95
C ALA A 729 -15.76 -5.56 -11.90
N ARG A 730 -15.55 -6.85 -12.19
CA ARG A 730 -16.59 -7.88 -12.09
C ARG A 730 -16.63 -8.42 -10.66
N ILE A 731 -17.42 -7.80 -9.79
CA ILE A 731 -17.52 -8.15 -8.37
C ILE A 731 -18.83 -8.90 -8.07
N GLY A 732 -18.71 -10.10 -7.48
CA GLY A 732 -19.82 -10.94 -7.04
C GLY A 732 -20.63 -10.37 -5.87
N LYS A 733 -21.64 -11.11 -5.43
CA LYS A 733 -22.55 -10.73 -4.35
C LYS A 733 -21.85 -10.83 -2.99
N ARG A 734 -22.14 -9.88 -2.10
CA ARG A 734 -21.73 -9.90 -0.68
C ARG A 734 -20.21 -10.06 -0.44
N VAL A 735 -19.39 -9.60 -1.38
CA VAL A 735 -17.95 -9.52 -1.22
C VAL A 735 -17.63 -8.58 -0.06
N PHE A 736 -16.77 -9.04 0.85
CA PHE A 736 -16.23 -8.24 1.93
C PHE A 736 -14.86 -7.69 1.51
N ASP A 737 -14.72 -6.37 1.52
CA ASP A 737 -13.49 -5.67 1.16
C ASP A 737 -13.08 -4.71 2.29
N ASP A 738 -11.97 -5.03 2.97
CA ASP A 738 -11.41 -4.27 4.09
C ASP A 738 -10.19 -3.40 3.71
N GLY A 739 -10.05 -3.08 2.42
CA GLY A 739 -8.99 -2.22 1.92
C GLY A 739 -8.11 -2.85 0.86
N VAL A 740 -8.68 -3.66 -0.06
CA VAL A 740 -7.95 -4.15 -1.23
C VAL A 740 -7.57 -2.99 -2.15
N PHE A 741 -6.40 -3.09 -2.79
CA PHE A 741 -6.02 -2.30 -3.95
C PHE A 741 -6.13 -3.16 -5.21
N ILE A 742 -6.89 -2.71 -6.20
CA ILE A 742 -7.00 -3.33 -7.53
C ILE A 742 -6.42 -2.32 -8.53
N SER A 743 -5.38 -2.69 -9.29
CA SER A 743 -4.75 -1.77 -10.25
C SER A 743 -5.53 -1.65 -11.56
N GLU A 744 -6.03 -2.75 -12.11
CA GLU A 744 -6.86 -2.77 -13.33
C GLU A 744 -8.23 -3.41 -13.05
N PRO A 745 -9.24 -2.59 -12.70
CA PRO A 745 -10.58 -3.07 -12.43
C PRO A 745 -11.16 -3.94 -13.56
N THR A 746 -11.02 -3.54 -14.82
CA THR A 746 -11.59 -4.25 -15.98
C THR A 746 -10.99 -5.62 -16.26
N LEU A 747 -9.78 -5.89 -15.76
CA LEU A 747 -9.13 -7.19 -15.87
C LEU A 747 -9.41 -8.10 -14.67
N THR A 748 -10.15 -7.61 -13.68
CA THR A 748 -10.36 -8.28 -12.41
C THR A 748 -11.77 -8.88 -12.31
N ALA A 749 -11.85 -10.16 -11.95
CA ALA A 749 -13.10 -10.86 -11.63
C ALA A 749 -13.03 -11.48 -10.24
N ILE A 750 -14.01 -11.18 -9.39
CA ILE A 750 -14.11 -11.66 -8.01
C ILE A 750 -15.49 -12.27 -7.81
N GLY A 751 -15.54 -13.55 -7.41
CA GLY A 751 -16.76 -14.30 -7.18
C GLY A 751 -17.53 -13.87 -5.93
N ASP A 752 -18.70 -14.48 -5.74
CA ASP A 752 -19.57 -14.24 -4.59
C ASP A 752 -18.86 -14.55 -3.26
N GLU A 753 -19.16 -13.78 -2.22
CA GLU A 753 -18.73 -14.03 -0.83
C GLU A 753 -17.20 -14.12 -0.62
N CYS A 754 -16.43 -13.54 -1.54
CA CYS A 754 -14.98 -13.38 -1.35
C CYS A 754 -14.67 -12.42 -0.20
N VAL A 755 -13.51 -12.63 0.41
CA VAL A 755 -12.98 -11.85 1.53
C VAL A 755 -11.63 -11.25 1.14
N LEU A 756 -11.57 -9.92 1.06
CA LEU A 756 -10.36 -9.18 0.69
C LEU A 756 -9.88 -8.40 1.91
N ASN A 757 -8.83 -8.91 2.57
CA ASN A 757 -8.32 -8.31 3.80
C ASN A 757 -7.58 -6.99 3.57
N HIS A 758 -7.35 -6.29 4.68
CA HIS A 758 -6.62 -5.04 4.74
C HIS A 758 -5.25 -5.12 4.03
N TYR A 759 -4.96 -4.14 3.18
CA TYR A 759 -3.72 -4.05 2.36
C TYR A 759 -3.48 -5.23 1.43
N SER A 760 -4.49 -6.05 1.12
CA SER A 760 -4.35 -7.00 0.00
C SER A 760 -4.27 -6.25 -1.33
N ILE A 761 -3.54 -6.81 -2.29
CA ILE A 761 -3.31 -6.21 -3.61
C ILE A 761 -3.67 -7.23 -4.68
N ILE A 762 -4.43 -6.80 -5.67
CA ILE A 762 -4.67 -7.52 -6.93
C ILE A 762 -4.10 -6.65 -8.04
N GLN A 763 -2.93 -7.06 -8.55
CA GLN A 763 -2.26 -6.37 -9.64
C GLN A 763 -2.40 -7.20 -10.92
N CYS A 764 -3.07 -6.66 -11.94
CA CYS A 764 -3.33 -7.35 -13.21
C CYS A 764 -2.35 -6.93 -14.32
N GLU A 765 -1.20 -6.39 -13.90
CA GLU A 765 -0.12 -5.96 -14.76
C GLU A 765 1.26 -6.20 -14.14
N SER A 766 2.29 -6.13 -14.97
CA SER A 766 3.66 -5.92 -14.54
C SER A 766 4.43 -5.15 -15.59
N GLN A 767 5.22 -4.19 -15.14
CA GLN A 767 6.28 -3.57 -15.93
C GLN A 767 7.62 -4.24 -15.58
N GLU A 768 8.33 -4.79 -16.56
CA GLU A 768 9.63 -5.45 -16.41
C GLU A 768 10.60 -4.82 -17.42
N ASP A 769 11.61 -4.08 -16.92
CA ASP A 769 12.70 -3.49 -17.74
C ASP A 769 12.27 -2.69 -18.98
N GLY A 770 11.12 -2.01 -18.93
CA GLY A 770 10.59 -1.20 -20.04
C GLY A 770 9.61 -1.94 -20.96
N THR A 771 9.24 -3.17 -20.59
CA THR A 771 8.16 -3.94 -21.20
C THR A 771 6.98 -4.02 -20.24
N TYR A 772 5.81 -3.58 -20.68
CA TYR A 772 4.55 -3.72 -19.96
C TYR A 772 3.84 -5.01 -20.37
N LYS A 773 3.31 -5.75 -19.41
CA LYS A 773 2.53 -6.98 -19.59
C LYS A 773 1.27 -6.90 -18.74
N SER A 774 0.13 -7.33 -19.27
CA SER A 774 -1.13 -7.40 -18.50
C SER A 774 -1.89 -8.68 -18.77
N GLY A 775 -2.76 -9.05 -17.82
CA GLY A 775 -3.57 -10.27 -17.94
C GLY A 775 -4.69 -10.31 -16.91
N SER A 776 -5.80 -10.97 -17.25
CA SER A 776 -6.95 -11.06 -16.36
C SER A 776 -6.67 -11.94 -15.14
N THR A 777 -7.13 -11.49 -13.96
CA THR A 777 -7.08 -12.26 -12.72
C THR A 777 -8.48 -12.58 -12.23
N THR A 778 -8.71 -13.85 -11.87
CA THR A 778 -10.02 -14.35 -11.44
C THR A 778 -9.95 -15.03 -10.07
N LEU A 779 -10.81 -14.61 -9.14
CA LEU A 779 -11.04 -15.24 -7.85
C LEU A 779 -12.41 -15.92 -7.85
N GLY A 780 -12.46 -17.23 -7.65
CA GLY A 780 -13.71 -17.99 -7.52
C GLY A 780 -14.51 -17.60 -6.27
N ALA A 781 -15.77 -18.04 -6.17
CA ALA A 781 -16.62 -17.75 -5.02
C ALA A 781 -16.00 -18.23 -3.69
N GLY A 782 -16.14 -17.45 -2.63
CA GLY A 782 -15.64 -17.77 -1.29
C GLY A 782 -14.12 -17.70 -1.13
N CYS A 783 -13.37 -17.14 -2.09
CA CYS A 783 -11.92 -16.96 -1.94
C CYS A 783 -11.59 -15.97 -0.81
N ALA A 784 -10.47 -16.16 -0.13
CA ALA A 784 -9.96 -15.22 0.86
C ALA A 784 -8.51 -14.80 0.57
N LEU A 785 -8.26 -13.50 0.48
CA LEU A 785 -6.91 -12.93 0.45
C LEU A 785 -6.53 -12.44 1.83
N GLY A 786 -5.41 -12.94 2.38
CA GLY A 786 -4.90 -12.57 3.70
C GLY A 786 -4.37 -11.13 3.77
N VAL A 787 -4.13 -10.65 4.99
CA VAL A 787 -3.63 -9.29 5.25
C VAL A 787 -2.31 -9.07 4.51
N GLY A 788 -2.22 -8.03 3.67
CA GLY A 788 -1.00 -7.73 2.92
C GLY A 788 -0.64 -8.73 1.80
N ALA A 789 -1.52 -9.67 1.46
CA ALA A 789 -1.30 -10.63 0.38
C ALA A 789 -1.34 -9.93 -0.99
N PHE A 790 -0.54 -10.41 -1.92
CA PHE A 790 -0.39 -9.84 -3.26
C PHE A 790 -0.69 -10.90 -4.31
N VAL A 791 -1.63 -10.62 -5.20
CA VAL A 791 -1.99 -11.45 -6.34
C VAL A 791 -1.55 -10.75 -7.61
N ASN A 792 -0.71 -11.43 -8.41
CA ASN A 792 -0.21 -10.89 -9.68
C ASN A 792 -1.13 -11.24 -10.87
N TYR A 793 -0.77 -10.79 -12.07
CA TYR A 793 -1.60 -10.92 -13.26
C TYR A 793 -1.71 -12.35 -13.79
N GLY A 794 -2.78 -12.62 -14.54
CA GLY A 794 -2.99 -13.93 -15.17
C GLY A 794 -3.27 -15.06 -14.17
N VAL A 795 -3.63 -14.74 -12.93
CA VAL A 795 -3.87 -15.71 -11.87
C VAL A 795 -5.31 -16.19 -11.86
N THR A 796 -5.52 -17.47 -11.54
CA THR A 796 -6.85 -18.02 -11.26
C THR A 796 -6.88 -18.70 -9.90
N MET A 797 -7.72 -18.22 -8.98
CA MET A 797 -7.99 -18.89 -7.71
C MET A 797 -9.32 -19.65 -7.77
N GLY A 798 -9.29 -20.96 -7.53
CA GLY A 798 -10.48 -21.79 -7.44
C GLY A 798 -11.38 -21.40 -6.26
N GLY A 799 -12.67 -21.73 -6.33
CA GLY A 799 -13.63 -21.39 -5.27
C GLY A 799 -13.19 -21.89 -3.89
N GLY A 800 -13.37 -21.07 -2.85
CA GLY A 800 -12.97 -21.36 -1.48
C GLY A 800 -11.46 -21.32 -1.21
N ALA A 801 -10.63 -20.98 -2.19
CA ALA A 801 -9.18 -20.92 -1.99
C ALA A 801 -8.77 -19.77 -1.05
N VAL A 802 -7.73 -20.01 -0.26
CA VAL A 802 -7.23 -19.05 0.74
C VAL A 802 -5.76 -18.75 0.48
N LEU A 803 -5.43 -17.45 0.36
CA LEU A 803 -4.05 -16.98 0.31
C LEU A 803 -3.67 -16.39 1.68
N ALA A 804 -2.63 -16.92 2.32
CA ALA A 804 -2.20 -16.51 3.65
C ALA A 804 -1.64 -15.08 3.69
N ALA A 805 -1.53 -14.52 4.90
CA ALA A 805 -1.02 -13.18 5.12
C ALA A 805 0.34 -12.94 4.44
N HIS A 806 0.50 -11.76 3.84
CA HIS A 806 1.73 -11.29 3.19
C HIS A 806 2.27 -12.18 2.05
N SER A 807 1.50 -13.15 1.58
CA SER A 807 1.92 -14.05 0.50
C SER A 807 2.00 -13.33 -0.84
N PHE A 808 2.86 -13.82 -1.75
CA PHE A 808 2.99 -13.31 -3.11
C PHE A 808 2.64 -14.42 -4.11
N LEU A 809 1.45 -14.33 -4.68
CA LEU A 809 0.98 -15.26 -5.70
C LEU A 809 1.49 -14.81 -7.08
N MET A 810 2.40 -15.60 -7.63
CA MET A 810 3.12 -15.31 -8.87
C MET A 810 2.19 -15.25 -10.08
N LYS A 811 2.61 -14.51 -11.10
CA LYS A 811 1.89 -14.38 -12.37
C LYS A 811 1.60 -15.75 -12.98
N GLY A 812 0.41 -15.93 -13.56
CA GLY A 812 0.02 -17.17 -14.25
C GLY A 812 -0.38 -18.34 -13.35
N GLU A 813 -0.24 -18.22 -12.02
CA GLU A 813 -0.52 -19.33 -11.11
C GLU A 813 -2.01 -19.69 -11.07
N THR A 814 -2.28 -20.99 -10.96
CA THR A 814 -3.64 -21.52 -10.74
C THR A 814 -3.68 -22.20 -9.38
N VAL A 815 -4.46 -21.62 -8.47
CA VAL A 815 -4.70 -22.17 -7.12
C VAL A 815 -5.92 -23.08 -7.16
N PRO A 816 -5.81 -24.36 -6.74
CA PRO A 816 -6.95 -25.27 -6.74
C PRO A 816 -8.09 -24.80 -5.82
N PRO A 817 -9.34 -25.22 -6.08
CA PRO A 817 -10.46 -24.96 -5.17
C PRO A 817 -10.19 -25.46 -3.75
N CYS A 818 -10.62 -24.70 -2.75
CA CYS A 818 -10.46 -24.97 -1.32
C CYS A 818 -9.00 -25.15 -0.84
N ALA A 819 -8.00 -24.87 -1.68
CA ALA A 819 -6.60 -24.95 -1.30
C ALA A 819 -6.17 -23.76 -0.45
N ARG A 820 -5.24 -23.99 0.48
CA ARG A 820 -4.59 -22.94 1.26
C ARG A 820 -3.17 -22.75 0.77
N TRP A 821 -2.85 -21.55 0.34
CA TRP A 821 -1.54 -21.18 -0.16
C TRP A 821 -0.91 -20.10 0.70
N GLY A 822 0.41 -20.12 0.84
CA GLY A 822 1.14 -19.17 1.65
C GLY A 822 2.59 -19.02 1.23
N GLY A 823 3.13 -17.84 1.50
CA GLY A 823 4.55 -17.52 1.36
C GLY A 823 4.89 -16.58 0.20
N ASN A 824 6.16 -16.24 0.06
CA ASN A 824 6.69 -15.36 -0.98
C ASN A 824 7.91 -16.01 -1.67
N PRO A 825 7.75 -16.65 -2.83
CA PRO A 825 6.49 -16.92 -3.56
C PRO A 825 5.51 -17.85 -2.82
N ALA A 826 4.23 -17.74 -3.14
CA ALA A 826 3.18 -18.55 -2.53
C ALA A 826 3.24 -20.00 -3.03
N ARG A 827 3.04 -20.94 -2.11
CA ARG A 827 2.91 -22.39 -2.36
C ARG A 827 1.82 -22.98 -1.49
N GLU A 828 1.38 -24.20 -1.81
CA GLU A 828 0.43 -24.94 -0.97
C GLU A 828 1.00 -25.15 0.45
N MET A 829 0.15 -24.95 1.47
CA MET A 829 0.50 -25.01 2.90
C MET A 829 0.13 -26.33 3.56
#